data_AF-A0A2I4FPN7-F1
#
_entry.id   AF-A0A2I4FPN7-F1
#
_cell.length_a   1.000
_cell.length_b   1.000
_cell.length_c   1.000
_cell.angle_alpha   90.00
_cell.angle_beta   90.00
_cell.angle_gamma   90.00
#
_symmetry.space_group_name_H-M   'P 1'
#
loop_
_entity.id
_entity.type
_entity.pdbx_description
1 polymer ?
#
loop_
_entity_poly.entity_id
_entity_poly.type
_entity_poly.pdbx_seq_one_letter_code
_entity_poly.pdbx_strand_id
1 'polypeptide(L)'
;MATGAEVTDTDRAVSGIALFFPANDHSTPSSTSTPSKVPRRLRRLLLQPKSPSTAADTESKLGGANLCRKQLSELSSKARPKSRSPPLPSSSPFQEANLGQQLEAKLNAAEQKRLSILANAQMRLARMDKLRQAAKTGVEMRFEKERDELGTKVESRVQQAEANRTLLLKASCQRRVAKRERSAQFLMQKMMQDRKYKEFLHDAILKKRAAAEKKRLGLLEAEKRRVHARVLKVRQVAKSIYMQREFERMRKKDQLEDRLQRAKKQRAEYLRHRRSSHSSGHVISKMMNEQQGDYLSRKLARCWRRFVTLRKTTAALAKAFMTLEISEKSVKSMPFEQLALQIESATTIRTLKVLLGRLESRYKISQAAGSNLSSLRNIDHLLKRVASPFVKGNASIKRKGTKTSDSNKEAVLSPVKLSRYPVRVVLCAYMILGYPEIIFSGRSEHEVALADSACKFISDFELLIKIMLEGYIQNANDKTTSTIPSRITVRSQLDAFDKAWSSYLYHFVLWKVKDAKSLEEDLVRTACQLELSKMQTCNLTSEGNNGGLTHYMVAIQKQVTEEQKLLRTKVQHLSGNSGLERLERALSDTHSRFLEANDSGSSSAFPVPRLSSSCLPGSPEDSFASVSGEMINLAEGGHESFDPIVQSLSERDDPSSVKAVESSAPFKDSAHGDLNSDAMLIGENELLVNEIVHEHRHGFADSFISSDADKSSPNEKVRETMEAAFWDSIMESMKQEEPDFSWVLKLMNEVRDELCEMSPQSWKEEIVETINIDTLSNVLKSGMIEIEIFQRILEFSLVTLRKLSAPANDDEMKKTHHKLLKELGEISQVGEKPNASFAILMIRGLRFVLQQIQALKRDISKARIRIVEPLIKGPAGLEYLKKAFSNRYGSPADAPTSLPLTRQWLSSVRVVVEQEWDEYRESLSALKSDVKLSQGFLPTTLRTGGSIRKSSKMGSPTFSATGKEQPECEGKRVDLTVRLGLLKLVSAIGGLTLNTLPETLKLNLSRLRAVQSQLQKIIVMSTSMLILRQTLVSENLVTSPSDMDSILTTCVKQLSDLLDSVEDVGVPEIVETISRFSEGDDHVLDAAKLQVRKQVMANMLAKSLQAVDPIYVRVSHNVYLAVRGAVLGGNGMKGRQLVETALRRLGAALLTDKVMEVAEVLIVVAVVSANVHGAWYEEALNSL
;
A
#
# COMPACT_ATOMS: atom_id res chain seq x y z
N MET A 1 -52.77 16.69 30.78
CA MET A 1 -52.36 17.09 32.15
C MET A 1 -51.55 18.37 31.96
N ALA A 2 -52.19 19.54 32.05
CA ALA A 2 -52.53 20.27 33.29
C ALA A 2 -51.49 21.40 33.48
N THR A 3 -51.67 22.58 32.88
CA THR A 3 -52.36 23.79 33.45
C THR A 3 -51.57 24.41 34.62
N GLY A 4 -51.27 25.71 34.71
CA GLY A 4 -51.52 26.95 33.94
C GLY A 4 -50.68 28.07 34.64
N ALA A 5 -50.84 29.40 34.53
CA ALA A 5 -51.59 30.37 33.71
C ALA A 5 -50.84 31.74 33.91
N GLU A 6 -50.61 32.64 32.94
CA GLU A 6 -51.52 33.63 32.29
C GLU A 6 -51.58 35.01 33.03
N VAL A 7 -52.04 36.07 32.33
CA VAL A 7 -52.31 37.47 32.81
C VAL A 7 -51.05 38.31 33.19
N THR A 8 -50.67 39.49 32.66
CA THR A 8 -51.26 40.67 31.93
C THR A 8 -51.73 41.89 32.76
N ASP A 9 -50.85 42.90 32.84
CA ASP A 9 -51.06 44.35 32.62
C ASP A 9 -52.03 45.25 33.45
N THR A 10 -51.80 46.57 33.30
CA THR A 10 -52.48 47.74 33.93
C THR A 10 -52.18 47.95 35.44
N ASP A 11 -52.02 49.16 36.01
CA ASP A 11 -52.26 50.58 35.62
C ASP A 11 -51.32 51.47 36.53
N ARG A 12 -51.11 52.81 36.47
CA ARG A 12 -51.68 53.97 35.76
C ARG A 12 -50.66 55.15 35.65
N ALA A 13 -51.08 56.28 35.07
CA ALA A 13 -50.39 57.57 34.86
C ALA A 13 -49.96 58.31 36.17
N VAL A 14 -49.18 59.42 36.19
CA VAL A 14 -49.35 60.72 35.48
C VAL A 14 -48.02 61.45 35.18
N SER A 15 -47.98 62.16 34.03
CA SER A 15 -47.12 63.26 33.49
C SER A 15 -45.81 63.71 34.18
N GLY A 16 -44.75 64.12 33.44
CA GLY A 16 -44.57 64.19 31.97
C GLY A 16 -43.47 65.18 31.53
N ILE A 17 -43.27 65.33 30.20
CA ILE A 17 -42.40 66.34 29.50
C ILE A 17 -40.88 66.11 29.67
N ALA A 18 -40.02 66.08 28.63
CA ALA A 18 -40.20 65.93 27.18
C ALA A 18 -38.92 65.32 26.52
N LEU A 19 -39.03 64.93 25.24
CA LEU A 19 -38.04 64.16 24.48
C LEU A 19 -36.87 64.99 23.92
N PHE A 20 -35.72 64.34 23.71
CA PHE A 20 -35.06 64.29 22.39
C PHE A 20 -34.08 63.10 22.29
N PHE A 21 -34.21 62.32 21.22
CA PHE A 21 -33.26 61.26 20.81
C PHE A 21 -32.70 61.58 19.41
N PRO A 22 -31.44 61.20 19.11
CA PRO A 22 -30.98 60.95 17.75
C PRO A 22 -30.87 59.44 17.46
N ALA A 23 -31.21 59.03 16.25
CA ALA A 23 -31.05 57.65 15.77
C ALA A 23 -30.64 57.63 14.28
N ASN A 24 -30.09 56.49 13.84
CA ASN A 24 -29.79 56.05 12.47
C ASN A 24 -28.66 56.76 11.68
N ASP A 25 -27.55 56.02 11.55
CA ASP A 25 -27.02 55.42 10.31
C ASP A 25 -26.43 56.23 9.12
N HIS A 26 -25.65 55.47 8.34
CA HIS A 26 -25.12 55.68 6.98
C HIS A 26 -23.83 56.51 6.73
N SER A 27 -22.78 55.74 6.41
CA SER A 27 -21.80 55.88 5.31
C SER A 27 -21.32 57.25 4.76
N THR A 28 -20.01 57.26 4.49
CA THR A 28 -19.23 58.05 3.50
C THR A 28 -18.93 59.55 3.77
N PRO A 29 -17.86 60.12 3.18
CA PRO A 29 -17.23 61.35 3.71
C PRO A 29 -17.14 62.54 2.73
N SER A 30 -17.17 63.78 3.25
CA SER A 30 -16.34 64.93 2.74
C SER A 30 -16.53 66.25 3.52
N SER A 31 -15.50 67.11 3.43
CA SER A 31 -15.54 68.60 3.48
C SER A 31 -16.34 69.37 4.56
N THR A 32 -15.62 69.83 5.58
CA THR A 32 -15.51 71.24 6.05
C THR A 32 -16.73 72.14 6.31
N SER A 33 -16.85 72.65 7.54
CA SER A 33 -16.91 74.11 7.82
C SER A 33 -16.52 74.48 9.27
N THR A 34 -16.21 75.76 9.50
CA THR A 34 -15.52 76.37 10.66
C THR A 34 -16.49 77.19 11.58
N PRO A 35 -16.15 77.72 12.79
CA PRO A 35 -14.92 78.49 13.09
C PRO A 35 -14.29 78.48 14.52
N SER A 36 -13.08 79.09 14.55
CA SER A 36 -12.31 79.75 15.64
C SER A 36 -12.32 79.22 17.10
N LYS A 37 -11.11 79.00 17.63
CA LYS A 37 -10.83 78.54 19.01
C LYS A 37 -10.74 79.69 20.01
N VAL A 38 -11.54 79.69 21.08
CA VAL A 38 -11.30 80.52 22.28
C VAL A 38 -10.08 79.97 23.07
N PRO A 39 -9.11 80.81 23.48
CA PRO A 39 -7.92 80.34 24.20
C PRO A 39 -8.22 79.64 25.54
N ARG A 40 -7.54 78.51 25.80
CA ARG A 40 -7.71 77.65 26.99
C ARG A 40 -7.62 78.37 28.35
N ARG A 41 -6.97 79.55 28.41
CA ARG A 41 -6.78 80.34 29.63
C ARG A 41 -8.10 80.87 30.21
N LEU A 42 -9.04 81.29 29.35
CA LEU A 42 -10.34 81.81 29.78
C LEU A 42 -11.28 80.70 30.31
N ARG A 43 -11.29 79.52 29.68
CA ARG A 43 -12.08 78.36 30.15
C ARG A 43 -11.69 77.90 31.57
N ARG A 44 -10.44 78.09 32.01
CA ARG A 44 -10.03 77.76 33.39
C ARG A 44 -10.52 78.77 34.43
N LEU A 45 -10.63 80.05 34.08
CA LEU A 45 -11.10 81.10 35.01
C LEU A 45 -12.61 81.04 35.27
N LEU A 46 -13.39 80.49 34.34
CA LEU A 46 -14.85 80.38 34.43
C LEU A 46 -15.35 79.05 35.05
N LEU A 47 -14.44 78.16 35.47
CA LEU A 47 -14.75 76.83 36.02
C LEU A 47 -14.23 76.58 37.44
N GLN A 48 -13.74 77.61 38.14
CA GLN A 48 -13.54 77.51 39.59
C GLN A 48 -14.81 77.91 40.36
N PRO A 49 -15.26 77.10 41.35
CA PRO A 49 -16.32 77.52 42.24
C PRO A 49 -15.85 78.66 43.14
N LYS A 50 -16.63 79.74 43.23
CA LYS A 50 -16.40 80.81 44.21
C LYS A 50 -16.89 80.34 45.58
N SER A 51 -15.99 79.89 46.44
CA SER A 51 -16.23 79.95 47.88
C SER A 51 -16.29 81.42 48.33
N PRO A 52 -17.14 81.78 49.32
CA PRO A 52 -17.21 83.15 49.83
C PRO A 52 -15.91 83.52 50.55
N SER A 53 -15.45 84.76 50.38
CA SER A 53 -14.25 85.26 51.05
C SER A 53 -14.54 85.58 52.52
N THR A 54 -13.85 84.90 53.44
CA THR A 54 -13.88 85.17 54.89
C THR A 54 -13.41 86.60 55.19
N ALA A 55 -13.96 87.24 56.24
CA ALA A 55 -13.70 88.64 56.57
C ALA A 55 -12.19 89.00 56.69
N ALA A 56 -11.37 88.12 57.27
CA ALA A 56 -9.92 88.29 57.37
C ALA A 56 -9.23 88.43 55.99
N ASP A 57 -9.80 87.81 54.96
CA ASP A 57 -9.28 87.83 53.59
C ASP A 57 -9.72 89.08 52.80
N THR A 58 -10.68 89.85 53.33
CA THR A 58 -10.97 91.22 52.92
C THR A 58 -10.18 92.25 53.74
N GLU A 59 -9.97 92.04 55.04
CA GLU A 59 -9.13 92.91 55.87
C GLU A 59 -7.67 92.89 55.44
N SER A 60 -7.09 91.72 55.09
CA SER A 60 -5.71 91.63 54.59
C SER A 60 -5.49 92.46 53.32
N LYS A 61 -6.49 92.47 52.42
CA LYS A 61 -6.47 93.23 51.16
C LYS A 61 -6.70 94.73 51.39
N LEU A 62 -7.56 95.11 52.33
CA LEU A 62 -7.74 96.51 52.76
C LEU A 62 -6.50 97.05 53.50
N GLY A 63 -5.85 96.22 54.33
CA GLY A 63 -4.58 96.52 54.99
C GLY A 63 -3.46 96.76 53.98
N GLY A 64 -3.33 95.88 52.97
CA GLY A 64 -2.41 96.09 51.84
C GLY A 64 -2.69 97.40 51.08
N ALA A 65 -3.97 97.68 50.76
CA ALA A 65 -4.36 98.94 50.11
C ALA A 65 -4.08 100.19 50.97
N ASN A 66 -4.17 100.08 52.30
CA ASN A 66 -3.81 101.16 53.22
C ASN A 66 -2.30 101.35 53.34
N LEU A 67 -1.51 100.26 53.30
CA LEU A 67 -0.05 100.33 53.27
C LEU A 67 0.44 101.02 51.98
N CYS A 68 -0.12 100.64 50.82
CA CYS A 68 0.17 101.31 49.56
C CYS A 68 -0.24 102.79 49.58
N ARG A 69 -1.38 103.16 50.19
CA ARG A 69 -1.78 104.57 50.35
C ARG A 69 -0.81 105.37 51.22
N LYS A 70 -0.32 104.81 52.35
CA LYS A 70 0.71 105.46 53.16
C LYS A 70 2.00 105.72 52.37
N GLN A 71 2.52 104.69 51.69
CA GLN A 71 3.74 104.81 50.88
C GLN A 71 3.62 105.83 49.74
N LEU A 72 2.41 106.03 49.19
CA LEU A 72 2.16 107.06 48.17
C LEU A 72 2.07 108.48 48.76
N SER A 73 1.55 108.64 49.98
CA SER A 73 1.56 109.94 50.68
C SER A 73 2.96 110.36 51.18
N GLU A 74 3.78 109.41 51.64
CA GLU A 74 5.11 109.70 52.20
C GLU A 74 6.13 110.15 51.13
N LEU A 75 5.90 109.81 49.86
CA LEU A 75 6.75 110.22 48.72
C LEU A 75 6.34 111.56 48.07
N SER A 76 5.40 112.30 48.66
CA SER A 76 4.77 113.49 48.05
C SER A 76 4.98 114.79 48.87
N SER A 77 6.24 115.21 49.08
CA SER A 77 6.56 116.44 49.84
C SER A 77 7.69 117.30 49.23
N LYS A 78 7.51 117.77 47.98
CA LYS A 78 8.33 118.86 47.41
C LYS A 78 7.98 120.23 48.03
N ALA A 79 8.47 120.53 49.22
CA ALA A 79 8.39 121.87 49.82
C ALA A 79 9.65 122.19 50.67
N ARG A 80 10.15 123.42 50.57
CA ARG A 80 11.40 123.88 51.24
C ARG A 80 11.15 125.16 52.04
N PRO A 81 11.20 125.14 53.39
CA PRO A 81 11.17 126.35 54.21
C PRO A 81 12.46 127.19 54.09
N LYS A 82 12.40 128.48 54.45
CA LYS A 82 13.50 129.45 54.28
C LYS A 82 13.58 130.43 55.48
N SER A 83 14.68 130.40 56.24
CA SER A 83 15.01 131.33 57.35
C SER A 83 16.40 131.01 57.92
N ARG A 84 17.21 131.91 58.51
CA ARG A 84 17.36 133.39 58.47
C ARG A 84 18.77 133.68 59.10
N SER A 85 19.54 134.65 58.57
CA SER A 85 20.95 134.99 58.92
C SER A 85 21.06 136.16 59.93
N PRO A 86 22.26 136.65 60.39
CA PRO A 86 23.69 136.34 60.09
C PRO A 86 24.42 135.65 61.28
N PRO A 87 25.60 136.00 61.89
CA PRO A 87 26.45 137.22 61.90
C PRO A 87 27.92 137.02 61.36
N LEU A 88 28.95 137.48 62.10
CA LEU A 88 30.42 137.57 61.83
C LEU A 88 31.18 137.37 63.21
N PRO A 89 32.53 137.48 63.42
CA PRO A 89 33.56 138.23 62.65
C PRO A 89 35.01 137.63 62.49
N SER A 90 35.78 138.31 61.62
CA SER A 90 37.22 138.69 61.71
C SER A 90 38.43 137.72 61.68
N SER A 91 39.45 138.23 60.96
CA SER A 91 40.91 138.25 61.21
C SER A 91 41.86 137.08 60.83
N SER A 92 42.69 137.38 59.82
CA SER A 92 44.13 137.04 59.69
C SER A 92 44.52 135.64 59.10
N PRO A 93 45.76 135.47 58.58
CA PRO A 93 45.99 134.57 57.42
C PRO A 93 46.96 133.39 57.66
N PHE A 94 47.27 132.68 56.55
CA PHE A 94 48.16 131.51 56.37
C PHE A 94 47.60 130.13 56.77
N GLN A 95 47.18 129.32 55.77
CA GLN A 95 47.45 127.86 55.71
C GLN A 95 47.02 127.24 54.36
N GLU A 96 47.91 127.16 53.37
CA GLU A 96 47.66 126.46 52.10
C GLU A 96 47.87 124.94 52.17
N ALA A 97 48.45 124.42 53.26
CA ALA A 97 48.86 123.02 53.40
C ALA A 97 47.73 121.98 53.41
N ASN A 98 46.47 122.38 53.62
CA ASN A 98 45.37 121.46 53.96
C ASN A 98 44.48 121.04 52.78
N LEU A 99 44.67 121.58 51.57
CA LEU A 99 43.76 121.31 50.44
C LEU A 99 43.92 119.91 49.82
N GLY A 100 45.15 119.39 49.73
CA GLY A 100 45.44 118.09 49.11
C GLY A 100 44.77 116.93 49.86
N GLN A 101 44.97 116.86 51.17
CA GLN A 101 44.39 115.82 52.03
C GLN A 101 42.86 115.83 52.01
N GLN A 102 42.22 117.00 51.89
CA GLN A 102 40.77 117.09 51.71
C GLN A 102 40.28 116.57 50.35
N LEU A 103 41.08 116.68 49.28
CA LEU A 103 40.73 116.14 47.97
C LEU A 103 40.85 114.62 47.97
N GLU A 104 41.95 114.10 48.53
CA GLU A 104 42.20 112.66 48.67
C GLU A 104 41.14 111.97 49.53
N ALA A 105 40.79 112.55 50.69
CA ALA A 105 39.70 112.05 51.52
C ALA A 105 38.34 112.00 50.79
N LYS A 106 38.06 112.98 49.91
CA LYS A 106 36.84 113.01 49.07
C LYS A 106 36.89 111.97 47.95
N LEU A 107 38.05 111.71 47.35
CA LEU A 107 38.22 110.65 46.35
C LEU A 107 38.07 109.26 46.99
N ASN A 108 38.72 109.02 48.13
CA ASN A 108 38.62 107.74 48.86
C ASN A 108 37.18 107.49 49.35
N ALA A 109 36.46 108.52 49.82
CA ALA A 109 35.04 108.41 50.16
C ALA A 109 34.16 108.15 48.91
N ALA A 110 34.49 108.73 47.76
CA ALA A 110 33.78 108.46 46.50
C ALA A 110 34.05 107.04 45.97
N GLU A 111 35.25 106.50 46.16
CA GLU A 111 35.59 105.11 45.82
C GLU A 111 34.88 104.11 46.74
N GLN A 112 34.94 104.29 48.08
CA GLN A 112 34.16 103.48 49.02
C GLN A 112 32.65 103.52 48.71
N LYS A 113 32.13 104.68 48.25
CA LYS A 113 30.76 104.82 47.78
C LYS A 113 30.50 104.04 46.47
N ARG A 114 31.43 104.02 45.51
CA ARG A 114 31.34 103.17 44.30
C ARG A 114 31.35 101.68 44.66
N LEU A 115 32.29 101.25 45.52
CA LEU A 115 32.43 99.86 45.96
C LEU A 115 31.18 99.37 46.71
N SER A 116 30.62 100.18 47.61
CA SER A 116 29.36 99.84 48.30
C SER A 116 28.15 99.79 47.37
N ILE A 117 28.09 100.62 46.31
CA ILE A 117 27.05 100.51 45.27
C ILE A 117 27.22 99.20 44.47
N LEU A 118 28.44 98.85 44.08
CA LEU A 118 28.73 97.58 43.39
C LEU A 118 28.41 96.36 44.24
N ALA A 119 28.80 96.35 45.51
CA ALA A 119 28.47 95.27 46.45
C ALA A 119 26.95 95.11 46.65
N ASN A 120 26.21 96.22 46.75
CA ASN A 120 24.74 96.20 46.81
C ASN A 120 24.10 95.68 45.51
N ALA A 121 24.67 96.02 44.34
CA ALA A 121 24.21 95.51 43.05
C ALA A 121 24.47 94.00 42.91
N GLN A 122 25.66 93.52 43.28
CA GLN A 122 26.00 92.10 43.32
C GLN A 122 25.11 91.31 44.29
N MET A 123 24.88 91.83 45.50
CA MET A 123 23.94 91.27 46.48
C MET A 123 22.51 91.19 45.93
N ARG A 124 22.06 92.18 45.16
CA ARG A 124 20.74 92.16 44.49
C ARG A 124 20.70 91.09 43.39
N LEU A 125 21.72 90.97 42.55
CA LEU A 125 21.80 89.96 41.50
C LEU A 125 21.81 88.54 42.09
N ALA A 126 22.67 88.27 43.08
CA ALA A 126 22.72 86.97 43.76
C ALA A 126 21.39 86.58 44.42
N ARG A 127 20.59 87.54 44.91
CA ARG A 127 19.21 87.29 45.38
C ARG A 127 18.27 86.92 44.23
N MET A 128 18.37 87.58 43.07
CA MET A 128 17.57 87.23 41.88
C MET A 128 17.94 85.83 41.35
N ASP A 129 19.22 85.47 41.35
CA ASP A 129 19.66 84.14 40.89
C ASP A 129 19.24 83.01 41.85
N LYS A 130 19.26 83.25 43.16
CA LYS A 130 18.66 82.32 44.13
C LYS A 130 17.15 82.12 43.89
N LEU A 131 16.41 83.18 43.54
CA LEU A 131 14.99 83.07 43.19
C LEU A 131 14.78 82.34 41.84
N ARG A 132 15.64 82.56 40.84
CA ARG A 132 15.61 81.82 39.56
C ARG A 132 15.87 80.33 39.77
N GLN A 133 16.85 79.98 40.61
CA GLN A 133 17.16 78.60 40.97
C GLN A 133 16.01 77.93 41.72
N ALA A 134 15.42 78.60 42.73
CA ALA A 134 14.25 78.09 43.45
C ALA A 134 13.00 77.95 42.56
N ALA A 135 12.83 78.84 41.57
CA ALA A 135 11.76 78.70 40.58
C ALA A 135 12.01 77.53 39.62
N LYS A 136 13.27 77.28 39.23
CA LYS A 136 13.67 76.13 38.40
C LYS A 136 13.44 74.82 39.13
N THR A 137 13.98 74.63 40.33
CA THR A 137 13.77 73.40 41.11
C THR A 137 12.30 73.19 41.44
N GLY A 138 11.57 74.27 41.75
CA GLY A 138 10.11 74.22 41.92
C GLY A 138 9.32 73.80 40.67
N VAL A 139 9.88 73.94 39.46
CA VAL A 139 9.32 73.38 38.21
C VAL A 139 9.72 71.91 38.05
N GLU A 140 10.98 71.57 38.31
CA GLU A 140 11.51 70.20 38.21
C GLU A 140 10.76 69.24 39.16
N MET A 141 10.59 69.60 40.43
CA MET A 141 9.79 68.84 41.41
C MET A 141 8.33 68.63 40.99
N ARG A 142 7.75 69.53 40.16
CA ARG A 142 6.38 69.34 39.63
C ARG A 142 6.36 68.34 38.48
N PHE A 143 7.33 68.40 37.57
CA PHE A 143 7.45 67.41 36.49
C PHE A 143 7.77 66.00 37.01
N GLU A 144 8.58 65.90 38.07
CA GLU A 144 8.87 64.63 38.74
C GLU A 144 7.58 64.04 39.36
N LYS A 145 6.84 64.83 40.15
CA LYS A 145 5.54 64.40 40.70
C LYS A 145 4.53 64.04 39.61
N GLU A 146 4.45 64.81 38.52
CA GLU A 146 3.57 64.50 37.38
C GLU A 146 3.97 63.19 36.68
N ARG A 147 5.28 62.84 36.64
CA ARG A 147 5.75 61.54 36.13
C ARG A 147 5.35 60.40 37.05
N ASP A 148 5.52 60.52 38.37
CA ASP A 148 5.16 59.46 39.33
C ASP A 148 3.63 59.23 39.34
N GLU A 149 2.88 60.33 39.30
CA GLU A 149 1.42 60.31 39.13
C GLU A 149 0.96 59.73 37.79
N LEU A 150 1.82 59.67 36.76
CA LEU A 150 1.52 59.01 35.49
C LEU A 150 1.99 57.54 35.49
N GLY A 151 3.15 57.24 36.07
CA GLY A 151 3.67 55.88 36.22
C GLY A 151 2.69 54.98 36.96
N THR A 152 2.24 55.40 38.15
CA THR A 152 1.21 54.71 38.94
C THR A 152 -0.12 54.53 38.20
N LYS A 153 -0.52 55.49 37.34
CA LYS A 153 -1.72 55.39 36.47
C LYS A 153 -1.52 54.47 35.25
N VAL A 154 -0.29 54.24 34.81
CA VAL A 154 0.05 53.25 33.79
C VAL A 154 0.12 51.85 34.41
N GLU A 155 0.83 51.68 35.51
CA GLU A 155 0.96 50.40 36.24
C GLU A 155 -0.39 49.81 36.63
N SER A 156 -1.28 50.61 37.24
CA SER A 156 -2.64 50.18 37.58
C SER A 156 -3.48 49.78 36.36
N ARG A 157 -3.29 50.44 35.21
CA ARG A 157 -3.94 50.04 33.94
C ARG A 157 -3.34 48.77 33.35
N VAL A 158 -2.03 48.54 33.47
CA VAL A 158 -1.38 47.30 33.05
C VAL A 158 -1.89 46.13 33.89
N GLN A 159 -1.89 46.26 35.23
CA GLN A 159 -2.44 45.27 36.15
C GLN A 159 -3.93 44.96 35.85
N GLN A 160 -4.73 45.99 35.55
CA GLN A 160 -6.13 45.80 35.14
C GLN A 160 -6.25 45.06 33.78
N ALA A 161 -5.38 45.35 32.82
CA ALA A 161 -5.34 44.66 31.54
C ALA A 161 -4.91 43.18 31.70
N GLU A 162 -3.98 42.88 32.60
CA GLU A 162 -3.54 41.52 32.94
C GLU A 162 -4.64 40.72 33.67
N ALA A 163 -5.35 41.35 34.61
CA ALA A 163 -6.54 40.78 35.23
C ALA A 163 -7.63 40.45 34.19
N ASN A 164 -7.91 41.37 33.27
CA ASN A 164 -8.86 41.13 32.18
C ASN A 164 -8.39 40.01 31.22
N ARG A 165 -7.09 39.98 30.87
CA ARG A 165 -6.48 38.92 30.04
C ARG A 165 -6.57 37.54 30.70
N THR A 166 -6.26 37.43 31.99
CA THR A 166 -6.34 36.16 32.72
C THR A 166 -7.78 35.68 32.89
N LEU A 167 -8.75 36.57 33.11
CA LEU A 167 -10.18 36.24 33.10
C LEU A 167 -10.65 35.72 31.73
N LEU A 168 -10.28 36.38 30.63
CA LEU A 168 -10.61 35.95 29.26
C LEU A 168 -10.01 34.58 28.93
N LEU A 169 -8.77 34.32 29.35
CA LEU A 169 -8.12 33.01 29.21
C LEU A 169 -8.84 31.94 30.06
N LYS A 170 -9.20 32.23 31.32
CA LYS A 170 -9.92 31.31 32.21
C LYS A 170 -11.29 30.93 31.64
N ALA A 171 -12.07 31.91 31.16
CA ALA A 171 -13.35 31.69 30.50
C ALA A 171 -13.20 30.87 29.19
N SER A 172 -12.16 31.13 28.41
CA SER A 172 -11.85 30.37 27.19
C SER A 172 -11.48 28.91 27.49
N CYS A 173 -10.70 28.66 28.55
CA CYS A 173 -10.39 27.32 29.03
C CYS A 173 -11.65 26.59 29.53
N GLN A 174 -12.51 27.24 30.31
CA GLN A 174 -13.79 26.67 30.75
C GLN A 174 -14.70 26.27 29.57
N ARG A 175 -14.82 27.14 28.54
CA ARG A 175 -15.55 26.82 27.29
C ARG A 175 -14.95 25.60 26.57
N ARG A 176 -13.62 25.47 26.52
CA ARG A 176 -12.93 24.30 25.93
C ARG A 176 -13.19 23.02 26.74
N VAL A 177 -13.17 23.08 28.07
CA VAL A 177 -13.49 21.94 28.95
C VAL A 177 -14.94 21.50 28.75
N ALA A 178 -15.91 22.42 28.83
CA ALA A 178 -17.32 22.12 28.63
C ALA A 178 -17.62 21.54 27.23
N LYS A 179 -16.91 21.98 26.17
CA LYS A 179 -17.02 21.36 24.83
C LYS A 179 -16.49 19.93 24.82
N ARG A 180 -15.31 19.68 25.43
CA ARG A 180 -14.73 18.32 25.57
C ARG A 180 -15.65 17.38 26.34
N GLU A 181 -16.24 17.87 27.43
CA GLU A 181 -17.17 17.09 28.27
C GLU A 181 -18.43 16.69 27.49
N ARG A 182 -19.07 17.62 26.78
CA ARG A 182 -20.22 17.32 25.91
C ARG A 182 -19.86 16.31 24.82
N SER A 183 -18.68 16.42 24.20
CA SER A 183 -18.20 15.43 23.24
C SER A 183 -17.96 14.06 23.87
N ALA A 184 -17.42 13.99 25.10
CA ALA A 184 -17.24 12.74 25.82
C ALA A 184 -18.57 12.08 26.21
N GLN A 185 -19.55 12.87 26.67
CA GLN A 185 -20.91 12.40 26.96
C GLN A 185 -21.60 11.83 25.70
N PHE A 186 -21.50 12.53 24.57
CA PHE A 186 -22.02 12.05 23.28
C PHE A 186 -21.34 10.75 22.82
N LEU A 187 -20.01 10.66 22.92
CA LEU A 187 -19.27 9.43 22.60
C LEU A 187 -19.67 8.27 23.53
N MET A 188 -19.87 8.51 24.83
CA MET A 188 -20.35 7.50 25.76
C MET A 188 -21.77 7.02 25.42
N GLN A 189 -22.67 7.95 25.03
CA GLN A 189 -24.01 7.62 24.58
C GLN A 189 -23.99 6.77 23.30
N LYS A 190 -23.12 7.12 22.33
CA LYS A 190 -22.93 6.33 21.10
C LYS A 190 -22.37 4.94 21.40
N MET A 191 -21.34 4.82 22.25
CA MET A 191 -20.81 3.51 22.67
C MET A 191 -21.87 2.63 23.35
N MET A 192 -22.79 3.22 24.11
CA MET A 192 -23.93 2.50 24.71
C MET A 192 -24.99 2.06 23.68
N GLN A 193 -25.18 2.81 22.60
CA GLN A 193 -26.02 2.39 21.47
C GLN A 193 -25.35 1.26 20.66
N ASP A 194 -24.08 1.43 20.30
CA ASP A 194 -23.27 0.43 19.58
C ASP A 194 -23.19 -0.90 20.37
N ARG A 195 -23.09 -0.82 21.70
CA ARG A 195 -23.13 -1.97 22.59
C ARG A 195 -24.48 -2.71 22.52
N LYS A 196 -25.60 -2.00 22.65
CA LYS A 196 -26.96 -2.59 22.55
C LYS A 196 -27.20 -3.22 21.19
N TYR A 197 -26.69 -2.62 20.11
CA TYR A 197 -26.75 -3.17 18.76
C TYR A 197 -25.94 -4.47 18.64
N LYS A 198 -24.71 -4.52 19.18
CA LYS A 198 -23.91 -5.75 19.25
C LYS A 198 -24.58 -6.85 20.07
N GLU A 199 -25.16 -6.51 21.21
CA GLU A 199 -25.92 -7.44 22.06
C GLU A 199 -27.13 -8.02 21.29
N PHE A 200 -27.90 -7.20 20.57
CA PHE A 200 -28.99 -7.65 19.70
C PHE A 200 -28.50 -8.56 18.55
N LEU A 201 -27.37 -8.24 17.90
CA LEU A 201 -26.76 -9.08 16.86
C LEU A 201 -26.30 -10.44 17.40
N HIS A 202 -25.67 -10.48 18.59
CA HIS A 202 -25.31 -11.73 19.25
C HIS A 202 -26.54 -12.59 19.52
N ASP A 203 -27.62 -11.99 20.02
CA ASP A 203 -28.91 -12.65 20.23
C ASP A 203 -29.51 -13.22 18.94
N ALA A 204 -29.45 -12.46 17.84
CA ALA A 204 -29.90 -12.91 16.52
C ALA A 204 -29.05 -14.07 15.97
N ILE A 205 -27.73 -14.04 16.20
CA ILE A 205 -26.80 -15.12 15.82
C ILE A 205 -27.07 -16.38 16.65
N LEU A 206 -27.28 -16.25 17.97
CA LEU A 206 -27.62 -17.37 18.86
C LEU A 206 -28.96 -18.00 18.47
N LYS A 207 -29.98 -17.20 18.17
CA LYS A 207 -31.29 -17.67 17.67
C LYS A 207 -31.15 -18.41 16.33
N LYS A 208 -30.36 -17.89 15.38
CA LYS A 208 -30.05 -18.58 14.10
C LYS A 208 -29.29 -19.89 14.33
N ARG A 209 -28.30 -19.92 15.23
CA ARG A 209 -27.53 -21.13 15.59
C ARG A 209 -28.41 -22.20 16.22
N ALA A 210 -29.28 -21.84 17.17
CA ALA A 210 -30.22 -22.76 17.79
C ALA A 210 -31.23 -23.33 16.78
N ALA A 211 -31.73 -22.51 15.84
CA ALA A 211 -32.61 -22.97 14.76
C ALA A 211 -31.90 -23.93 13.79
N ALA A 212 -30.64 -23.67 13.44
CA ALA A 212 -29.82 -24.56 12.62
C ALA A 212 -29.55 -25.90 13.33
N GLU A 213 -29.21 -25.86 14.63
CA GLU A 213 -28.96 -27.06 15.43
C GLU A 213 -30.22 -27.92 15.60
N LYS A 214 -31.39 -27.29 15.82
CA LYS A 214 -32.69 -27.99 15.84
C LYS A 214 -32.98 -28.69 14.50
N LYS A 215 -32.65 -28.07 13.37
CA LYS A 215 -32.74 -28.72 12.03
C LYS A 215 -31.75 -29.88 11.90
N ARG A 216 -30.50 -29.72 12.35
CA ARG A 216 -29.46 -30.76 12.31
C ARG A 216 -29.88 -32.00 13.11
N LEU A 217 -30.38 -31.81 14.33
CA LEU A 217 -30.88 -32.88 15.19
C LEU A 217 -32.09 -33.58 14.55
N GLY A 218 -33.06 -32.83 14.01
CA GLY A 218 -34.22 -33.42 13.32
C GLY A 218 -33.85 -34.30 12.11
N LEU A 219 -32.83 -33.91 11.33
CA LEU A 219 -32.29 -34.72 10.25
C LEU A 219 -31.60 -36.00 10.76
N LEU A 220 -30.78 -35.90 11.81
CA LEU A 220 -30.11 -37.05 12.42
C LEU A 220 -31.11 -38.03 13.05
N GLU A 221 -32.20 -37.56 13.67
CA GLU A 221 -33.27 -38.45 14.12
C GLU A 221 -33.99 -39.13 12.96
N ALA A 222 -34.28 -38.41 11.87
CA ALA A 222 -34.91 -38.99 10.69
C ALA A 222 -34.04 -40.07 10.05
N GLU A 223 -32.72 -39.88 10.00
CA GLU A 223 -31.77 -40.92 9.58
C GLU A 223 -31.71 -42.09 10.58
N LYS A 224 -31.64 -41.82 11.89
CA LYS A 224 -31.71 -42.86 12.93
C LYS A 224 -32.96 -43.73 12.76
N ARG A 225 -34.14 -43.13 12.56
CA ARG A 225 -35.42 -43.82 12.27
C ARG A 225 -35.32 -44.68 11.01
N ARG A 226 -34.77 -44.15 9.90
CA ARG A 226 -34.55 -44.90 8.64
C ARG A 226 -33.62 -46.11 8.83
N VAL A 227 -32.53 -45.96 9.60
CA VAL A 227 -31.60 -47.06 9.91
C VAL A 227 -32.28 -48.14 10.76
N HIS A 228 -33.05 -47.76 11.78
CA HIS A 228 -33.81 -48.73 12.60
C HIS A 228 -34.84 -49.50 11.75
N ALA A 229 -35.56 -48.83 10.85
CA ALA A 229 -36.47 -49.49 9.91
C ALA A 229 -35.75 -50.49 8.96
N ARG A 230 -34.55 -50.15 8.47
CA ARG A 230 -33.71 -51.07 7.67
C ARG A 230 -33.28 -52.29 8.50
N VAL A 231 -32.83 -52.10 9.74
CA VAL A 231 -32.45 -53.20 10.66
C VAL A 231 -33.64 -54.11 10.96
N LEU A 232 -34.85 -53.56 11.14
CA LEU A 232 -36.07 -54.34 11.32
C LEU A 232 -36.41 -55.17 10.07
N LYS A 233 -36.35 -54.60 8.86
CA LYS A 233 -36.51 -55.34 7.60
C LYS A 233 -35.47 -56.48 7.48
N VAL A 234 -34.20 -56.23 7.81
CA VAL A 234 -33.14 -57.25 7.81
C VAL A 234 -33.42 -58.36 8.83
N ARG A 235 -33.89 -58.04 10.06
CA ARG A 235 -34.28 -59.03 11.06
C ARG A 235 -35.48 -59.88 10.61
N GLN A 236 -36.45 -59.30 9.92
CA GLN A 236 -37.58 -60.04 9.33
C GLN A 236 -37.13 -61.00 8.23
N VAL A 237 -36.26 -60.55 7.31
CA VAL A 237 -35.68 -61.40 6.24
C VAL A 237 -34.78 -62.50 6.81
N ALA A 238 -34.00 -62.22 7.85
CA ALA A 238 -33.20 -63.24 8.53
C ALA A 238 -34.09 -64.33 9.17
N LYS A 239 -35.22 -63.94 9.79
CA LYS A 239 -36.21 -64.90 10.29
C LYS A 239 -36.84 -65.73 9.18
N SER A 240 -37.26 -65.14 8.05
CA SER A 240 -37.86 -65.92 6.97
C SER A 240 -36.88 -66.90 6.33
N ILE A 241 -35.61 -66.50 6.14
CA ILE A 241 -34.54 -67.40 5.66
C ILE A 241 -34.27 -68.53 6.66
N TYR A 242 -34.31 -68.27 7.97
CA TYR A 242 -34.19 -69.31 8.99
C TYR A 242 -35.35 -70.32 8.91
N MET A 243 -36.61 -69.85 8.87
CA MET A 243 -37.78 -70.72 8.75
C MET A 243 -37.78 -71.53 7.44
N GLN A 244 -37.34 -70.94 6.32
CA GLN A 244 -37.15 -71.67 5.07
C GLN A 244 -36.06 -72.76 5.20
N ARG A 245 -34.96 -72.49 5.90
CA ARG A 245 -33.89 -73.48 6.17
C ARG A 245 -34.31 -74.57 7.16
N GLU A 246 -35.26 -74.32 8.06
CA GLU A 246 -35.92 -75.38 8.86
C GLU A 246 -36.82 -76.23 7.96
N PHE A 247 -37.70 -75.61 7.16
CA PHE A 247 -38.60 -76.33 6.25
C PHE A 247 -37.83 -77.19 5.23
N GLU A 248 -36.73 -76.69 4.67
CA GLU A 248 -35.84 -77.48 3.81
C GLU A 248 -35.11 -78.61 4.54
N ARG A 249 -34.83 -78.48 5.85
CA ARG A 249 -34.25 -79.56 6.66
C ARG A 249 -35.27 -80.64 6.97
N MET A 250 -36.49 -80.25 7.38
CA MET A 250 -37.61 -81.18 7.55
C MET A 250 -37.87 -81.95 6.26
N ARG A 251 -38.08 -81.25 5.13
CA ARG A 251 -38.30 -81.89 3.83
C ARG A 251 -37.17 -82.84 3.40
N LYS A 252 -35.91 -82.58 3.79
CA LYS A 252 -34.77 -83.49 3.55
C LYS A 252 -34.76 -84.67 4.51
N LYS A 253 -35.19 -84.50 5.77
CA LYS A 253 -35.42 -85.58 6.73
C LYS A 253 -36.53 -86.50 6.23
N ASP A 254 -37.68 -85.96 5.83
CA ASP A 254 -38.81 -86.71 5.30
C ASP A 254 -38.41 -87.51 4.05
N GLN A 255 -37.65 -86.90 3.13
CA GLN A 255 -37.09 -87.58 1.96
C GLN A 255 -36.07 -88.68 2.31
N LEU A 256 -35.35 -88.57 3.43
CA LEU A 256 -34.45 -89.62 3.92
C LEU A 256 -35.26 -90.75 4.56
N GLU A 257 -36.30 -90.45 5.35
CA GLU A 257 -37.21 -91.45 5.92
C GLU A 257 -37.97 -92.21 4.81
N ASP A 258 -38.48 -91.53 3.78
CA ASP A 258 -39.04 -92.13 2.57
C ASP A 258 -38.05 -93.06 1.85
N ARG A 259 -36.75 -92.70 1.82
CA ARG A 259 -35.71 -93.53 1.20
C ARG A 259 -35.31 -94.70 2.08
N LEU A 260 -35.33 -94.56 3.40
CA LEU A 260 -35.13 -95.65 4.36
C LEU A 260 -36.32 -96.63 4.35
N GLN A 261 -37.56 -96.13 4.25
CA GLN A 261 -38.75 -96.97 4.07
C GLN A 261 -38.73 -97.69 2.71
N ARG A 262 -38.36 -97.01 1.62
CA ARG A 262 -38.18 -97.66 0.31
C ARG A 262 -37.04 -98.69 0.34
N ALA A 263 -35.92 -98.40 0.99
CA ALA A 263 -34.84 -99.37 1.19
C ALA A 263 -35.27 -100.54 2.08
N LYS A 264 -36.14 -100.33 3.08
CA LYS A 264 -36.74 -101.41 3.89
C LYS A 264 -37.67 -102.30 3.05
N LYS A 265 -38.51 -101.71 2.20
CA LYS A 265 -39.36 -102.43 1.23
C LYS A 265 -38.50 -103.21 0.22
N GLN A 266 -37.54 -102.56 -0.44
CA GLN A 266 -36.61 -103.18 -1.38
C GLN A 266 -35.72 -104.25 -0.73
N ARG A 267 -35.35 -104.12 0.56
CA ARG A 267 -34.64 -105.17 1.29
C ARG A 267 -35.55 -106.37 1.59
N ALA A 268 -36.83 -106.16 1.89
CA ALA A 268 -37.80 -107.24 2.02
C ALA A 268 -38.08 -107.93 0.67
N GLU A 269 -38.20 -107.16 -0.41
CA GLU A 269 -38.33 -107.66 -1.80
C GLU A 269 -37.07 -108.42 -2.23
N TYR A 270 -35.87 -107.90 -1.96
CA TYR A 270 -34.60 -108.59 -2.21
C TYR A 270 -34.46 -109.87 -1.40
N LEU A 271 -34.96 -109.91 -0.15
CA LEU A 271 -35.02 -111.15 0.63
C LEU A 271 -36.06 -112.14 0.10
N ARG A 272 -37.15 -111.70 -0.53
CA ARG A 272 -38.04 -112.56 -1.33
C ARG A 272 -37.32 -113.10 -2.57
N HIS A 273 -36.61 -112.25 -3.32
CA HIS A 273 -35.84 -112.67 -4.51
C HIS A 273 -34.63 -113.54 -4.15
N ARG A 274 -34.07 -113.45 -2.93
CA ARG A 274 -33.00 -114.35 -2.45
C ARG A 274 -33.48 -115.81 -2.26
N ARG A 275 -34.79 -116.09 -2.30
CA ARG A 275 -35.33 -117.45 -2.45
C ARG A 275 -35.37 -117.94 -3.91
N SER A 276 -34.91 -117.14 -4.89
CA SER A 276 -34.94 -117.45 -6.32
C SER A 276 -33.57 -117.24 -6.98
N SER A 277 -32.68 -118.23 -6.78
CA SER A 277 -31.54 -118.64 -7.61
C SER A 277 -30.65 -117.59 -8.33
N HIS A 278 -29.45 -117.40 -7.77
CA HIS A 278 -28.12 -117.38 -8.42
C HIS A 278 -27.73 -116.48 -9.62
N SER A 279 -26.46 -116.01 -9.52
CA SER A 279 -25.48 -115.72 -10.59
C SER A 279 -25.80 -114.70 -11.70
N SER A 280 -25.51 -113.42 -11.43
CA SER A 280 -24.59 -112.62 -12.27
C SER A 280 -24.10 -111.38 -11.51
N GLY A 281 -22.93 -111.46 -10.88
CA GLY A 281 -22.46 -110.49 -9.88
C GLY A 281 -21.16 -109.76 -10.24
N HIS A 282 -21.05 -109.13 -11.42
CA HIS A 282 -19.80 -108.45 -11.79
C HIS A 282 -19.85 -107.19 -12.71
N VAL A 283 -21.01 -106.55 -12.91
CA VAL A 283 -21.12 -105.44 -13.90
C VAL A 283 -21.30 -104.04 -13.26
N ILE A 284 -22.04 -103.91 -12.16
CA ILE A 284 -22.55 -102.59 -11.71
C ILE A 284 -21.47 -101.68 -11.09
N SER A 285 -20.41 -102.23 -10.48
CA SER A 285 -19.39 -101.43 -9.78
C SER A 285 -18.63 -100.47 -10.72
N LYS A 286 -18.32 -100.91 -11.94
CA LYS A 286 -17.57 -100.11 -12.93
C LYS A 286 -18.39 -98.89 -13.39
N MET A 287 -19.69 -99.09 -13.57
CA MET A 287 -20.63 -98.13 -14.14
C MET A 287 -20.75 -96.83 -13.32
N MET A 288 -20.63 -96.86 -11.99
CA MET A 288 -20.75 -95.64 -11.17
C MET A 288 -19.50 -94.74 -11.22
N ASN A 289 -18.30 -95.32 -11.22
CA ASN A 289 -17.07 -94.54 -11.36
C ASN A 289 -16.92 -93.99 -12.78
N GLU A 290 -17.25 -94.80 -13.80
CA GLU A 290 -17.31 -94.33 -15.18
C GLU A 290 -18.35 -93.21 -15.32
N GLN A 291 -19.60 -93.35 -14.82
CA GLN A 291 -20.60 -92.28 -14.93
C GLN A 291 -20.26 -90.99 -14.17
N GLN A 292 -19.60 -91.05 -13.01
CA GLN A 292 -19.22 -89.85 -12.27
C GLN A 292 -18.03 -89.14 -12.92
N GLY A 293 -17.02 -89.92 -13.34
CA GLY A 293 -15.92 -89.44 -14.17
C GLY A 293 -16.43 -88.81 -15.47
N ASP A 294 -17.43 -89.43 -16.09
CA ASP A 294 -17.99 -89.01 -17.37
C ASP A 294 -19.02 -87.88 -17.25
N TYR A 295 -19.70 -87.72 -16.12
CA TYR A 295 -20.49 -86.52 -15.82
C TYR A 295 -19.56 -85.31 -15.60
N LEU A 296 -18.44 -85.50 -14.91
CA LEU A 296 -17.41 -84.48 -14.76
C LEU A 296 -16.69 -84.21 -16.09
N SER A 297 -16.35 -85.23 -16.88
CA SER A 297 -15.77 -85.09 -18.23
C SER A 297 -16.74 -84.35 -19.15
N ARG A 298 -18.02 -84.72 -19.20
CA ARG A 298 -19.06 -84.05 -19.98
C ARG A 298 -19.40 -82.66 -19.43
N LYS A 299 -19.15 -82.36 -18.15
CA LYS A 299 -19.31 -81.00 -17.58
C LYS A 299 -18.10 -80.13 -17.92
N LEU A 300 -16.89 -80.66 -17.80
CA LEU A 300 -15.64 -80.02 -18.21
C LEU A 300 -15.63 -79.77 -19.72
N ALA A 301 -15.99 -80.77 -20.53
CA ALA A 301 -16.08 -80.71 -21.99
C ALA A 301 -17.29 -79.88 -22.47
N ARG A 302 -18.37 -79.73 -21.69
CA ARG A 302 -19.40 -78.70 -21.95
C ARG A 302 -18.88 -77.31 -21.61
N CYS A 303 -18.16 -77.12 -20.51
CA CYS A 303 -17.52 -75.84 -20.19
C CYS A 303 -16.42 -75.48 -21.20
N TRP A 304 -15.68 -76.46 -21.72
CA TRP A 304 -14.63 -76.31 -22.74
C TRP A 304 -15.25 -76.03 -24.12
N ARG A 305 -16.25 -76.82 -24.56
CA ARG A 305 -17.00 -76.50 -25.78
C ARG A 305 -17.67 -75.13 -25.69
N ARG A 306 -18.27 -74.77 -24.54
CA ARG A 306 -18.87 -73.44 -24.30
C ARG A 306 -17.84 -72.30 -24.18
N PHE A 307 -16.61 -72.61 -23.78
CA PHE A 307 -15.48 -71.68 -23.82
C PHE A 307 -15.05 -71.46 -25.27
N VAL A 308 -14.81 -72.54 -26.03
CA VAL A 308 -14.47 -72.48 -27.47
C VAL A 308 -15.55 -71.75 -28.29
N THR A 309 -16.84 -71.98 -28.03
CA THR A 309 -17.93 -71.36 -28.80
C THR A 309 -18.36 -69.97 -28.32
N LEU A 310 -18.38 -69.67 -27.01
CA LEU A 310 -18.88 -68.39 -26.49
C LEU A 310 -17.79 -67.43 -25.98
N ARG A 311 -16.55 -67.90 -25.77
CA ARG A 311 -15.44 -67.11 -25.20
C ARG A 311 -14.09 -67.51 -25.79
N LYS A 312 -13.81 -67.02 -27.01
CA LYS A 312 -12.49 -67.00 -27.69
C LYS A 312 -11.31 -67.02 -26.68
N THR A 313 -10.28 -67.83 -26.95
CA THR A 313 -9.08 -67.95 -26.11
C THR A 313 -8.42 -66.57 -25.91
N THR A 314 -7.58 -66.39 -24.88
CA THR A 314 -6.89 -65.09 -24.72
C THR A 314 -6.02 -64.76 -25.93
N ALA A 315 -5.34 -65.74 -26.53
CA ALA A 315 -4.62 -65.56 -27.78
C ALA A 315 -5.55 -65.16 -28.94
N ALA A 316 -6.74 -65.77 -29.08
CA ALA A 316 -7.70 -65.41 -30.13
C ALA A 316 -8.43 -64.07 -29.89
N LEU A 317 -8.44 -63.56 -28.64
CA LEU A 317 -8.90 -62.21 -28.31
C LEU A 317 -7.79 -61.16 -28.56
N ALA A 318 -6.55 -61.49 -28.20
CA ALA A 318 -5.37 -60.68 -28.50
C ALA A 318 -5.15 -60.55 -30.02
N LYS A 319 -5.22 -61.65 -30.78
CA LYS A 319 -5.14 -61.62 -32.24
C LYS A 319 -6.27 -60.82 -32.87
N ALA A 320 -7.49 -60.91 -32.33
CA ALA A 320 -8.63 -60.10 -32.75
C ALA A 320 -8.61 -58.63 -32.26
N PHE A 321 -7.58 -58.23 -31.50
CA PHE A 321 -7.23 -56.84 -31.24
C PHE A 321 -6.10 -56.37 -32.17
N MET A 322 -5.07 -57.19 -32.39
CA MET A 322 -4.02 -56.89 -33.37
C MET A 322 -4.57 -56.66 -34.79
N THR A 323 -5.62 -57.39 -35.20
CA THR A 323 -6.33 -57.17 -36.48
C THR A 323 -7.20 -55.90 -36.51
N LEU A 324 -7.09 -55.00 -35.53
CA LEU A 324 -7.66 -53.66 -35.57
C LEU A 324 -6.60 -52.60 -35.93
N GLU A 325 -5.33 -53.00 -36.00
CA GLU A 325 -4.18 -52.16 -36.38
C GLU A 325 -3.93 -50.93 -35.49
N ILE A 326 -4.57 -50.85 -34.32
CA ILE A 326 -4.28 -49.87 -33.27
C ILE A 326 -3.05 -50.33 -32.48
N SER A 327 -1.92 -49.66 -32.69
CA SER A 327 -0.64 -49.89 -32.00
C SER A 327 0.13 -48.57 -31.84
N GLU A 328 1.10 -48.50 -30.93
CA GLU A 328 1.97 -47.32 -30.76
C GLU A 328 2.52 -46.78 -32.08
N LYS A 329 2.94 -47.67 -33.00
CA LYS A 329 3.57 -47.25 -34.26
C LYS A 329 2.57 -46.70 -35.27
N SER A 330 1.46 -47.40 -35.49
CA SER A 330 0.43 -46.98 -36.44
C SER A 330 -0.32 -45.73 -35.98
N VAL A 331 -0.52 -45.57 -34.67
CA VAL A 331 -1.18 -44.40 -34.08
C VAL A 331 -0.35 -43.12 -34.24
N LYS A 332 0.98 -43.22 -34.26
CA LYS A 332 1.91 -42.10 -34.54
C LYS A 332 2.01 -41.75 -36.04
N SER A 333 1.38 -42.52 -36.93
CA SER A 333 1.44 -42.34 -38.38
C SER A 333 0.07 -42.22 -39.07
N MET A 334 -1.03 -42.20 -38.31
CA MET A 334 -2.41 -42.20 -38.83
C MET A 334 -3.12 -40.91 -38.45
N PRO A 335 -3.71 -40.14 -39.40
CA PRO A 335 -4.36 -38.86 -39.12
C PRO A 335 -5.44 -38.96 -38.03
N PHE A 336 -5.60 -37.86 -37.27
CA PHE A 336 -6.42 -37.79 -36.07
C PHE A 336 -7.89 -38.21 -36.30
N GLU A 337 -8.48 -37.81 -37.42
CA GLU A 337 -9.86 -38.11 -37.81
C GLU A 337 -10.04 -39.61 -38.07
N GLN A 338 -9.06 -40.23 -38.75
CA GLN A 338 -9.06 -41.66 -39.03
C GLN A 338 -8.90 -42.48 -37.75
N LEU A 339 -8.01 -42.05 -36.85
CA LEU A 339 -7.83 -42.64 -35.53
C LEU A 339 -9.10 -42.53 -34.67
N ALA A 340 -9.75 -41.36 -34.66
CA ALA A 340 -11.00 -41.14 -33.94
C ALA A 340 -12.12 -42.06 -34.45
N LEU A 341 -12.29 -42.18 -35.78
CA LEU A 341 -13.27 -43.09 -36.39
C LEU A 341 -13.00 -44.57 -36.05
N GLN A 342 -11.73 -45.00 -36.03
CA GLN A 342 -11.38 -46.37 -35.61
C GLN A 342 -11.68 -46.63 -34.13
N ILE A 343 -11.43 -45.65 -33.26
CA ILE A 343 -11.66 -45.71 -31.81
C ILE A 343 -13.15 -45.69 -31.45
N GLU A 344 -13.96 -44.88 -32.14
CA GLU A 344 -15.41 -44.81 -31.95
C GLU A 344 -16.15 -46.05 -32.49
N SER A 345 -15.51 -46.81 -33.39
CA SER A 345 -16.15 -47.94 -34.06
C SER A 345 -16.70 -49.00 -33.09
N ALA A 346 -17.95 -49.41 -33.33
CA ALA A 346 -18.65 -50.39 -32.49
C ALA A 346 -18.02 -51.81 -32.56
N THR A 347 -17.12 -52.04 -33.52
CA THR A 347 -16.22 -53.20 -33.60
C THR A 347 -15.10 -53.09 -32.56
N THR A 348 -14.26 -52.05 -32.61
CA THR A 348 -13.14 -51.81 -31.68
C THR A 348 -13.60 -51.75 -30.23
N ILE A 349 -14.66 -51.00 -29.94
CA ILE A 349 -15.21 -50.91 -28.58
C ILE A 349 -15.67 -52.29 -28.08
N ARG A 350 -16.22 -53.14 -28.96
CA ARG A 350 -16.73 -54.47 -28.59
C ARG A 350 -15.62 -55.51 -28.43
N THR A 351 -14.61 -55.54 -29.29
CA THR A 351 -13.46 -56.45 -29.20
C THR A 351 -12.62 -56.15 -27.95
N LEU A 352 -12.24 -54.89 -27.75
CA LEU A 352 -11.46 -54.47 -26.60
C LEU A 352 -12.21 -54.68 -25.27
N LYS A 353 -13.53 -54.47 -25.22
CA LYS A 353 -14.36 -54.79 -24.03
C LYS A 353 -14.28 -56.26 -23.62
N VAL A 354 -14.26 -57.17 -24.59
CA VAL A 354 -14.18 -58.62 -24.32
C VAL A 354 -12.75 -59.02 -23.92
N LEU A 355 -11.72 -58.39 -24.49
CA LEU A 355 -10.32 -58.58 -24.09
C LEU A 355 -10.08 -58.06 -22.66
N LEU A 356 -10.38 -56.79 -22.37
CA LEU A 356 -10.19 -56.18 -21.05
C LEU A 356 -10.98 -56.91 -19.95
N GLY A 357 -12.23 -57.32 -20.21
CA GLY A 357 -13.00 -58.13 -19.27
C GLY A 357 -12.38 -59.52 -19.00
N ARG A 358 -11.61 -60.06 -19.94
CA ARG A 358 -10.82 -61.30 -19.79
C ARG A 358 -9.54 -61.05 -18.96
N LEU A 359 -8.88 -59.90 -19.16
CA LEU A 359 -7.72 -59.48 -18.37
C LEU A 359 -8.12 -59.19 -16.92
N GLU A 360 -9.20 -58.43 -16.68
CA GLU A 360 -9.75 -58.18 -15.34
C GLU A 360 -10.10 -59.49 -14.61
N SER A 361 -10.66 -60.46 -15.34
CA SER A 361 -10.93 -61.80 -14.80
C SER A 361 -9.64 -62.54 -14.43
N ARG A 362 -8.59 -62.51 -15.27
CA ARG A 362 -7.29 -63.13 -14.96
C ARG A 362 -6.60 -62.45 -13.79
N TYR A 363 -6.54 -61.12 -13.76
CA TYR A 363 -5.91 -60.33 -12.70
C TYR A 363 -6.53 -60.64 -11.33
N LYS A 364 -7.88 -60.69 -11.25
CA LYS A 364 -8.60 -61.05 -10.02
C LYS A 364 -8.34 -62.49 -9.57
N ILE A 365 -8.12 -63.43 -10.50
CA ILE A 365 -7.73 -64.81 -10.20
C ILE A 365 -6.26 -64.89 -9.73
N SER A 366 -5.33 -64.16 -10.36
CA SER A 366 -3.92 -64.14 -9.95
C SER A 366 -3.67 -63.40 -8.63
N GLN A 367 -4.53 -62.46 -8.27
CA GLN A 367 -4.62 -61.87 -6.91
C GLN A 367 -5.12 -62.92 -5.91
N ALA A 368 -6.27 -63.57 -6.17
CA ALA A 368 -6.85 -64.58 -5.27
C ALA A 368 -5.99 -65.85 -5.09
N ALA A 369 -5.08 -66.15 -6.02
CA ALA A 369 -4.09 -67.22 -5.94
C ALA A 369 -2.73 -66.77 -5.36
N GLY A 370 -2.71 -65.64 -4.63
CA GLY A 370 -1.59 -65.22 -3.79
C GLY A 370 -2.11 -64.91 -2.38
N SER A 371 -1.29 -65.15 -1.35
CA SER A 371 -1.67 -64.95 0.06
C SER A 371 -1.88 -63.49 0.48
N ASN A 372 -1.71 -62.53 -0.43
CA ASN A 372 -1.57 -61.11 -0.13
C ASN A 372 -2.84 -60.31 -0.49
N LEU A 373 -3.96 -60.69 0.13
CA LEU A 373 -5.30 -60.14 -0.12
C LEU A 373 -5.43 -58.63 0.17
N SER A 374 -4.45 -58.04 0.87
CA SER A 374 -4.34 -56.63 1.23
C SER A 374 -3.81 -55.71 0.10
N SER A 375 -3.24 -56.28 -0.98
CA SER A 375 -2.48 -55.49 -1.98
C SER A 375 -3.30 -54.85 -3.10
N LEU A 376 -4.61 -55.12 -3.17
CA LEU A 376 -5.47 -54.64 -4.26
C LEU A 376 -5.70 -53.11 -4.17
N ARG A 377 -4.94 -52.34 -4.94
CA ARG A 377 -5.13 -50.88 -5.09
C ARG A 377 -6.59 -50.55 -5.39
N ASN A 378 -7.21 -49.79 -4.48
CA ASN A 378 -8.61 -49.37 -4.52
C ASN A 378 -8.79 -48.14 -5.42
N ILE A 379 -8.95 -48.38 -6.72
CA ILE A 379 -9.20 -47.34 -7.74
C ILE A 379 -10.71 -47.03 -7.95
N ASP A 380 -11.61 -47.58 -7.13
CA ASP A 380 -13.06 -47.34 -7.26
C ASP A 380 -13.45 -45.85 -7.12
N HIS A 381 -12.63 -45.07 -6.40
CA HIS A 381 -12.83 -43.63 -6.24
C HIS A 381 -12.47 -42.85 -7.52
N LEU A 382 -11.43 -43.27 -8.26
CA LEU A 382 -11.09 -42.71 -9.57
C LEU A 382 -12.11 -43.15 -10.63
N LEU A 383 -12.45 -44.45 -10.66
CA LEU A 383 -13.42 -45.00 -11.61
C LEU A 383 -14.81 -44.34 -11.50
N LYS A 384 -15.20 -43.88 -10.30
CA LYS A 384 -16.43 -43.08 -10.11
C LYS A 384 -16.36 -41.68 -10.74
N ARG A 385 -15.19 -41.06 -10.87
CA ARG A 385 -15.04 -39.74 -11.52
C ARG A 385 -15.03 -39.83 -13.06
N VAL A 386 -14.71 -41.00 -13.63
CA VAL A 386 -14.72 -41.23 -15.09
C VAL A 386 -15.98 -42.01 -15.57
N ALA A 387 -16.86 -42.39 -14.64
CA ALA A 387 -18.13 -43.00 -14.97
C ALA A 387 -19.14 -41.95 -15.44
N SER A 388 -19.45 -41.95 -16.74
CA SER A 388 -20.47 -41.06 -17.33
C SER A 388 -21.82 -41.16 -16.59
N PRO A 389 -22.42 -40.03 -16.15
CA PRO A 389 -23.74 -40.02 -15.55
C PRO A 389 -24.79 -40.42 -16.59
N PHE A 390 -25.66 -41.36 -16.21
CA PHE A 390 -26.63 -41.97 -17.12
C PHE A 390 -27.66 -40.94 -17.61
N VAL A 391 -27.63 -40.60 -18.90
CA VAL A 391 -28.64 -39.75 -19.54
C VAL A 391 -30.02 -40.40 -19.41
N LYS A 392 -30.87 -39.80 -18.60
CA LYS A 392 -32.28 -40.20 -18.44
C LYS A 392 -33.07 -39.68 -19.64
N GLY A 393 -32.91 -40.34 -20.78
CA GLY A 393 -33.47 -39.92 -22.07
C GLY A 393 -34.97 -39.64 -21.99
N ASN A 394 -35.39 -38.47 -22.49
CA ASN A 394 -36.79 -38.07 -22.52
C ASN A 394 -37.59 -39.04 -23.41
N ALA A 395 -38.55 -39.75 -22.81
CA ALA A 395 -39.47 -40.59 -23.56
C ALA A 395 -40.36 -39.69 -24.45
N SER A 396 -40.34 -39.94 -25.76
CA SER A 396 -41.13 -39.17 -26.73
C SER A 396 -42.63 -39.29 -26.45
N ILE A 397 -43.33 -38.15 -26.48
CA ILE A 397 -44.80 -38.13 -26.36
C ILE A 397 -45.41 -38.58 -27.70
N LYS A 398 -45.82 -39.85 -27.79
CA LYS A 398 -46.92 -40.27 -28.65
C LYS A 398 -48.06 -40.84 -27.79
N ARG A 399 -49.27 -40.32 -28.03
CA ARG A 399 -50.48 -40.64 -27.26
C ARG A 399 -51.08 -42.00 -27.65
N LYS A 400 -51.98 -42.48 -26.77
CA LYS A 400 -53.12 -43.41 -27.01
C LYS A 400 -52.83 -44.91 -26.79
N GLY A 401 -53.40 -45.50 -25.73
CA GLY A 401 -53.28 -46.96 -25.49
C GLY A 401 -53.70 -47.53 -24.11
N THR A 402 -54.93 -47.25 -23.62
CA THR A 402 -55.67 -48.06 -22.60
C THR A 402 -55.10 -48.27 -21.17
N LYS A 403 -56.02 -48.55 -20.22
CA LYS A 403 -55.78 -48.71 -18.77
C LYS A 403 -55.34 -50.13 -18.38
N THR A 404 -54.53 -50.26 -17.33
CA THR A 404 -54.73 -51.24 -16.22
C THR A 404 -53.95 -50.80 -14.96
N SER A 405 -54.23 -51.43 -13.81
CA SER A 405 -53.92 -50.94 -12.45
C SER A 405 -52.51 -51.23 -11.92
N ASP A 406 -52.18 -50.46 -10.88
CA ASP A 406 -51.18 -50.65 -9.81
C ASP A 406 -50.29 -51.91 -9.77
N SER A 407 -48.99 -51.67 -9.58
CA SER A 407 -48.33 -52.19 -8.37
C SER A 407 -47.08 -51.37 -8.00
N ASN A 408 -47.07 -50.80 -6.79
CA ASN A 408 -45.88 -50.13 -6.25
C ASN A 408 -44.78 -51.15 -5.95
N LYS A 409 -43.72 -51.16 -6.76
CA LYS A 409 -42.46 -51.83 -6.47
C LYS A 409 -41.33 -50.80 -6.50
N GLU A 410 -40.79 -50.48 -5.32
CA GLU A 410 -39.54 -49.73 -5.21
C GLU A 410 -38.46 -50.47 -6.01
N ALA A 411 -38.04 -49.91 -7.14
CA ALA A 411 -36.93 -50.44 -7.92
C ALA A 411 -35.63 -50.20 -7.14
N VAL A 412 -35.24 -51.19 -6.32
CA VAL A 412 -33.94 -51.19 -5.62
C VAL A 412 -32.85 -51.17 -6.68
N LEU A 413 -32.28 -49.98 -6.90
CA LEU A 413 -31.19 -49.76 -7.83
C LEU A 413 -29.98 -50.58 -7.40
N SER A 414 -29.79 -51.74 -8.02
CA SER A 414 -28.57 -52.52 -7.90
C SER A 414 -27.40 -51.64 -8.36
N PRO A 415 -26.36 -51.41 -7.53
CA PRO A 415 -25.27 -50.52 -7.91
C PRO A 415 -24.59 -51.04 -9.18
N VAL A 416 -24.54 -50.19 -10.21
CA VAL A 416 -23.98 -50.56 -11.52
C VAL A 416 -22.52 -50.95 -11.35
N LYS A 417 -22.20 -52.20 -11.69
CA LYS A 417 -20.88 -52.78 -11.49
C LYS A 417 -19.87 -52.17 -12.46
N LEU A 418 -19.08 -51.21 -11.98
CA LEU A 418 -17.98 -50.60 -12.73
C LEU A 418 -16.93 -51.67 -13.11
N SER A 419 -16.42 -51.60 -14.33
CA SER A 419 -15.27 -52.39 -14.81
C SER A 419 -13.96 -51.72 -14.38
N ARG A 420 -12.92 -52.51 -14.04
CA ARG A 420 -11.62 -51.97 -13.60
C ARG A 420 -10.89 -51.21 -14.73
N TYR A 421 -11.15 -51.60 -15.98
CA TYR A 421 -10.59 -50.98 -17.18
C TYR A 421 -11.74 -50.49 -18.10
N PRO A 422 -12.20 -49.23 -17.98
CA PRO A 422 -13.23 -48.67 -18.85
C PRO A 422 -12.72 -48.46 -20.28
N VAL A 423 -13.41 -49.04 -21.26
CA VAL A 423 -12.93 -49.18 -22.65
C VAL A 423 -12.58 -47.84 -23.31
N ARG A 424 -13.43 -46.81 -23.19
CA ARG A 424 -13.16 -45.48 -23.76
C ARG A 424 -11.88 -44.87 -23.18
N VAL A 425 -11.63 -45.03 -21.88
CA VAL A 425 -10.43 -44.48 -21.20
C VAL A 425 -9.16 -45.19 -21.65
N VAL A 426 -9.21 -46.51 -21.87
CA VAL A 426 -8.08 -47.26 -22.47
C VAL A 426 -7.78 -46.79 -23.91
N LEU A 427 -8.81 -46.45 -24.70
CA LEU A 427 -8.62 -45.93 -26.06
C LEU A 427 -8.13 -44.47 -26.07
N CYS A 428 -8.53 -43.64 -25.09
CA CYS A 428 -8.01 -42.28 -24.92
C CYS A 428 -6.48 -42.26 -24.69
N ALA A 429 -5.88 -43.32 -24.13
CA ALA A 429 -4.43 -43.40 -24.01
C ALA A 429 -3.74 -43.36 -25.40
N TYR A 430 -4.30 -44.06 -26.39
CA TYR A 430 -3.77 -44.07 -27.75
C TYR A 430 -3.94 -42.69 -28.42
N MET A 431 -5.07 -42.02 -28.21
CA MET A 431 -5.26 -40.65 -28.68
C MET A 431 -4.19 -39.70 -28.12
N ILE A 432 -3.93 -39.78 -26.80
CA ILE A 432 -2.90 -38.98 -26.12
C ILE A 432 -1.48 -39.29 -26.64
N LEU A 433 -1.21 -40.55 -27.01
CA LEU A 433 0.10 -40.97 -27.53
C LEU A 433 0.36 -40.51 -28.97
N GLY A 434 -0.68 -40.43 -29.81
CA GLY A 434 -0.59 -39.96 -31.20
C GLY A 434 -0.65 -38.43 -31.34
N TYR A 435 -1.55 -37.79 -30.57
CA TYR A 435 -1.93 -36.39 -30.78
C TYR A 435 -1.99 -35.56 -29.48
N PRO A 436 -0.88 -35.45 -28.72
CA PRO A 436 -0.86 -34.67 -27.48
C PRO A 436 -1.22 -33.18 -27.71
N GLU A 437 -0.68 -32.56 -28.76
CA GLU A 437 -0.90 -31.12 -29.06
C GLU A 437 -2.34 -30.78 -29.50
N ILE A 438 -3.16 -31.78 -29.90
CA ILE A 438 -4.58 -31.58 -30.23
C ILE A 438 -5.46 -31.76 -28.97
N ILE A 439 -4.98 -32.53 -28.00
CA ILE A 439 -5.75 -32.95 -26.80
C ILE A 439 -5.46 -32.07 -25.59
N PHE A 440 -4.28 -31.43 -25.54
CA PHE A 440 -3.88 -30.52 -24.48
C PHE A 440 -3.88 -29.07 -24.97
N SER A 441 -4.58 -28.19 -24.24
CA SER A 441 -4.64 -26.75 -24.54
C SER A 441 -3.40 -25.98 -24.03
N GLY A 442 -2.23 -26.60 -24.14
CA GLY A 442 -0.96 -26.12 -23.56
C GLY A 442 -0.07 -27.27 -23.07
N ARG A 443 1.14 -26.93 -22.58
CA ARG A 443 2.12 -27.88 -22.03
C ARG A 443 2.42 -27.58 -20.56
N SER A 444 1.61 -28.11 -19.63
CA SER A 444 1.95 -28.15 -18.20
C SER A 444 2.52 -29.51 -17.76
N GLU A 445 3.24 -29.55 -16.64
CA GLU A 445 3.87 -30.77 -16.10
C GLU A 445 2.89 -31.95 -15.94
N HIS A 446 1.63 -31.68 -15.61
CA HIS A 446 0.59 -32.71 -15.47
C HIS A 446 0.14 -33.33 -16.80
N GLU A 447 0.23 -32.57 -17.90
CA GLU A 447 -0.05 -33.08 -19.25
C GLU A 447 1.13 -33.88 -19.80
N VAL A 448 2.38 -33.47 -19.51
CA VAL A 448 3.58 -34.28 -19.76
C VAL A 448 3.53 -35.60 -18.99
N ALA A 449 3.26 -35.57 -17.68
CA ALA A 449 3.11 -36.78 -16.86
C ALA A 449 1.94 -37.68 -17.30
N LEU A 450 0.89 -37.10 -17.89
CA LEU A 450 -0.19 -37.86 -18.50
C LEU A 450 0.25 -38.53 -19.81
N ALA A 451 1.00 -37.84 -20.68
CA ALA A 451 1.57 -38.42 -21.89
C ALA A 451 2.55 -39.56 -21.58
N ASP A 452 3.48 -39.36 -20.63
CA ASP A 452 4.45 -40.37 -20.21
C ASP A 452 3.77 -41.60 -19.59
N SER A 453 2.76 -41.39 -18.74
CA SER A 453 2.01 -42.50 -18.14
C SER A 453 1.08 -43.21 -19.13
N ALA A 454 0.55 -42.52 -20.15
CA ALA A 454 -0.18 -43.12 -21.26
C ALA A 454 0.74 -43.98 -22.14
N CYS A 455 1.91 -43.44 -22.53
CA CYS A 455 2.96 -44.13 -23.28
C CYS A 455 3.36 -45.43 -22.57
N LYS A 456 3.78 -45.33 -21.30
CA LYS A 456 4.18 -46.48 -20.48
C LYS A 456 3.06 -47.53 -20.33
N PHE A 457 1.82 -47.10 -20.16
CA PHE A 457 0.66 -47.99 -20.10
C PHE A 457 0.43 -48.75 -21.43
N ILE A 458 0.60 -48.09 -22.57
CA ILE A 458 0.48 -48.71 -23.90
C ILE A 458 1.60 -49.72 -24.12
N SER A 459 2.85 -49.37 -23.85
CA SER A 459 3.99 -50.30 -23.99
C SER A 459 3.81 -51.55 -23.11
N ASP A 460 3.35 -51.40 -21.85
CA ASP A 460 3.06 -52.54 -20.96
C ASP A 460 1.85 -53.38 -21.45
N PHE A 461 0.85 -52.78 -22.10
CA PHE A 461 -0.33 -53.44 -22.65
C PHE A 461 -0.02 -54.20 -23.95
N GLU A 462 0.75 -53.61 -24.86
CA GLU A 462 1.20 -54.26 -26.10
C GLU A 462 2.20 -55.38 -25.80
N LEU A 463 3.11 -55.19 -24.84
CA LEU A 463 3.99 -56.26 -24.35
C LEU A 463 3.18 -57.41 -23.74
N LEU A 464 2.12 -57.11 -22.97
CA LEU A 464 1.20 -58.13 -22.45
C LEU A 464 0.47 -58.89 -23.57
N ILE A 465 -0.01 -58.18 -24.61
CA ILE A 465 -0.64 -58.77 -25.80
C ILE A 465 0.34 -59.70 -26.52
N LYS A 466 1.57 -59.24 -26.76
CA LYS A 466 2.63 -60.00 -27.44
C LYS A 466 3.00 -61.27 -26.67
N ILE A 467 3.20 -61.18 -25.35
CA ILE A 467 3.44 -62.36 -24.48
C ILE A 467 2.24 -63.32 -24.49
N MET A 468 0.99 -62.83 -24.62
CA MET A 468 -0.21 -63.70 -24.76
C MET A 468 -0.38 -64.35 -26.15
N LEU A 469 0.43 -63.97 -27.15
CA LEU A 469 0.43 -64.54 -28.50
C LEU A 469 1.64 -65.45 -28.74
N GLU A 470 2.83 -65.02 -28.33
CA GLU A 470 4.12 -65.70 -28.57
C GLU A 470 4.51 -66.64 -27.41
N GLY A 471 3.89 -66.49 -26.24
CA GLY A 471 4.08 -67.37 -25.08
C GLY A 471 5.33 -67.07 -24.23
N TYR A 472 6.40 -66.55 -24.84
CA TYR A 472 7.61 -66.06 -24.18
C TYR A 472 8.31 -65.02 -25.05
N ILE A 473 9.00 -64.05 -24.42
CA ILE A 473 9.91 -63.11 -25.08
C ILE A 473 11.22 -63.12 -24.32
N GLN A 474 12.33 -63.14 -25.05
CA GLN A 474 13.69 -63.15 -24.52
C GLN A 474 14.32 -61.79 -24.81
N ASN A 475 14.69 -61.04 -23.77
CA ASN A 475 15.23 -59.67 -23.94
C ASN A 475 16.62 -59.72 -24.56
N ALA A 476 16.71 -59.48 -25.87
CA ALA A 476 17.96 -59.40 -26.62
C ALA A 476 18.59 -57.99 -26.57
N ASN A 477 18.66 -57.38 -25.37
CA ASN A 477 19.48 -56.20 -25.10
C ASN A 477 19.60 -55.97 -23.59
N ASP A 478 20.68 -56.47 -22.99
CA ASP A 478 21.28 -55.93 -21.77
C ASP A 478 22.72 -56.46 -21.66
N LYS A 479 23.71 -55.62 -21.99
CA LYS A 479 25.15 -55.94 -21.85
C LYS A 479 25.65 -55.56 -20.44
N THR A 480 24.99 -56.05 -19.40
CA THR A 480 25.45 -55.89 -18.01
C THR A 480 25.39 -57.23 -17.26
N THR A 481 26.34 -57.45 -16.36
CA THR A 481 26.61 -58.77 -15.79
C THR A 481 25.65 -59.15 -14.67
N SER A 482 24.65 -59.99 -14.96
CA SER A 482 23.95 -60.77 -13.94
C SER A 482 23.54 -62.16 -14.46
N THR A 483 23.87 -63.20 -13.69
CA THR A 483 23.87 -64.59 -14.18
C THR A 483 22.57 -65.34 -13.87
N ILE A 484 21.43 -64.87 -14.41
CA ILE A 484 20.16 -65.64 -14.55
C ILE A 484 19.24 -64.91 -15.56
N PRO A 485 18.70 -65.57 -16.61
CA PRO A 485 17.69 -64.95 -17.48
C PRO A 485 16.36 -64.73 -16.74
N SER A 486 15.98 -63.48 -16.54
CA SER A 486 14.73 -63.06 -15.88
C SER A 486 13.51 -63.35 -16.76
N ARG A 487 12.96 -64.57 -16.66
CA ARG A 487 11.76 -64.99 -17.40
C ARG A 487 10.53 -64.15 -17.03
N ILE A 488 10.19 -63.17 -17.86
CA ILE A 488 8.94 -62.41 -17.75
C ILE A 488 7.76 -63.37 -17.91
N THR A 489 6.92 -63.48 -16.89
CA THR A 489 5.73 -64.34 -16.90
C THR A 489 4.47 -63.53 -17.21
N VAL A 490 3.43 -64.21 -17.70
CA VAL A 490 2.08 -63.61 -17.82
C VAL A 490 1.57 -63.07 -16.48
N ARG A 491 1.97 -63.65 -15.34
CA ARG A 491 1.56 -63.16 -14.00
C ARG A 491 2.26 -61.86 -13.61
N SER A 492 3.56 -61.73 -13.90
CA SER A 492 4.31 -60.50 -13.62
C SER A 492 3.92 -59.38 -14.57
N GLN A 493 3.73 -59.66 -15.88
CA GLN A 493 3.30 -58.61 -16.82
C GLN A 493 1.85 -58.14 -16.57
N LEU A 494 0.95 -59.02 -16.09
CA LEU A 494 -0.39 -58.60 -15.65
C LEU A 494 -0.36 -57.63 -14.46
N ASP A 495 0.65 -57.72 -13.59
CA ASP A 495 0.82 -56.82 -12.44
C ASP A 495 1.51 -55.50 -12.84
N ALA A 496 2.48 -55.55 -13.76
CA ALA A 496 3.05 -54.35 -14.41
C ALA A 496 1.96 -53.54 -15.13
N PHE A 497 1.17 -54.19 -15.98
CA PHE A 497 0.02 -53.60 -16.67
C PHE A 497 -0.99 -52.93 -15.72
N ASP A 498 -1.36 -53.57 -14.61
CA ASP A 498 -2.32 -52.97 -13.65
C ASP A 498 -1.71 -51.81 -12.85
N LYS A 499 -0.39 -51.83 -12.58
CA LYS A 499 0.35 -50.71 -12.00
C LYS A 499 0.44 -49.53 -12.96
N ALA A 500 0.77 -49.76 -14.23
CA ALA A 500 0.83 -48.74 -15.27
C ALA A 500 -0.56 -48.13 -15.52
N TRP A 501 -1.61 -48.97 -15.64
CA TRP A 501 -3.01 -48.54 -15.68
C TRP A 501 -3.39 -47.66 -14.48
N SER A 502 -3.01 -48.06 -13.26
CA SER A 502 -3.30 -47.29 -12.05
C SER A 502 -2.61 -45.92 -12.05
N SER A 503 -1.43 -45.81 -12.68
CA SER A 503 -0.70 -44.54 -12.85
C SER A 503 -1.37 -43.66 -13.92
N TYR A 504 -1.67 -44.22 -15.09
CA TYR A 504 -2.35 -43.51 -16.17
C TYR A 504 -3.73 -43.00 -15.73
N LEU A 505 -4.55 -43.84 -15.10
CA LEU A 505 -5.88 -43.47 -14.61
C LEU A 505 -5.84 -42.34 -13.56
N TYR A 506 -4.77 -42.26 -12.76
CA TYR A 506 -4.56 -41.17 -11.80
C TYR A 506 -4.33 -39.83 -12.51
N HIS A 507 -3.34 -39.76 -13.41
CA HIS A 507 -3.06 -38.53 -14.18
C HIS A 507 -4.23 -38.14 -15.09
N PHE A 508 -4.92 -39.11 -15.69
CA PHE A 508 -6.10 -38.89 -16.52
C PHE A 508 -7.26 -38.27 -15.72
N VAL A 509 -7.48 -38.70 -14.47
CA VAL A 509 -8.48 -38.10 -13.58
C VAL A 509 -8.06 -36.71 -13.11
N LEU A 510 -6.78 -36.46 -12.84
CA LEU A 510 -6.30 -35.11 -12.50
C LEU A 510 -6.54 -34.13 -13.67
N TRP A 511 -6.11 -34.51 -14.88
CA TRP A 511 -6.36 -33.74 -16.09
C TRP A 511 -7.85 -33.51 -16.33
N LYS A 512 -8.70 -34.55 -16.26
CA LYS A 512 -10.16 -34.37 -16.43
C LYS A 512 -10.86 -33.59 -15.32
N VAL A 513 -10.25 -33.40 -14.15
CA VAL A 513 -10.74 -32.47 -13.12
C VAL A 513 -10.31 -31.02 -13.41
N LYS A 514 -9.10 -30.80 -13.96
CA LYS A 514 -8.64 -29.49 -14.46
C LYS A 514 -9.52 -29.01 -15.62
N ASP A 515 -9.68 -29.85 -16.64
CA ASP A 515 -10.51 -29.66 -17.85
C ASP A 515 -11.98 -29.37 -17.53
N ALA A 516 -12.59 -30.11 -16.59
CA ALA A 516 -13.95 -29.84 -16.15
C ALA A 516 -14.08 -28.50 -15.39
N LYS A 517 -13.03 -28.04 -14.69
CA LYS A 517 -13.02 -26.77 -13.94
C LYS A 517 -12.87 -25.56 -14.88
N SER A 518 -12.00 -25.61 -15.89
CA SER A 518 -11.91 -24.53 -16.89
C SER A 518 -13.21 -24.40 -17.69
N LEU A 519 -13.81 -25.52 -18.12
CA LEU A 519 -15.10 -25.51 -18.79
C LEU A 519 -16.25 -25.00 -17.88
N GLU A 520 -16.20 -25.29 -16.58
CA GLU A 520 -17.12 -24.68 -15.61
C GLU A 520 -16.93 -23.15 -15.54
N GLU A 521 -15.70 -22.66 -15.45
CA GLU A 521 -15.39 -21.23 -15.36
C GLU A 521 -15.84 -20.46 -16.62
N ASP A 522 -15.74 -21.06 -17.81
CA ASP A 522 -16.28 -20.51 -19.05
C ASP A 522 -17.83 -20.52 -19.09
N LEU A 523 -18.47 -21.58 -18.60
CA LEU A 523 -19.93 -21.68 -18.47
C LEU A 523 -20.49 -20.71 -17.40
N VAL A 524 -19.71 -20.40 -16.37
CA VAL A 524 -20.03 -19.36 -15.38
C VAL A 524 -19.86 -17.96 -15.99
N ARG A 525 -18.75 -17.70 -16.70
CA ARG A 525 -18.50 -16.40 -17.36
C ARG A 525 -19.60 -16.06 -18.36
N THR A 526 -20.01 -17.02 -19.20
CA THR A 526 -21.11 -16.85 -20.15
C THR A 526 -22.48 -16.68 -19.47
N ALA A 527 -22.76 -17.40 -18.38
CA ALA A 527 -23.98 -17.18 -17.60
C ALA A 527 -24.04 -15.77 -16.98
N CYS A 528 -22.92 -15.28 -16.45
CA CYS A 528 -22.78 -13.93 -15.91
C CYS A 528 -22.96 -12.85 -17.00
N GLN A 529 -22.38 -13.04 -18.19
CA GLN A 529 -22.57 -12.14 -19.33
C GLN A 529 -24.04 -12.08 -19.80
N LEU A 530 -24.72 -13.24 -19.86
CA LEU A 530 -26.15 -13.31 -20.19
C LEU A 530 -27.04 -12.65 -19.12
N GLU A 531 -26.67 -12.71 -17.84
CA GLU A 531 -27.42 -12.04 -16.79
C GLU A 531 -27.20 -10.52 -16.81
N LEU A 532 -25.96 -10.05 -17.03
CA LEU A 532 -25.65 -8.63 -17.20
C LEU A 532 -26.37 -8.02 -18.41
N SER A 533 -26.36 -8.69 -19.57
CA SER A 533 -27.08 -8.20 -20.75
C SER A 533 -28.60 -8.16 -20.53
N LYS A 534 -29.15 -9.13 -19.78
CA LYS A 534 -30.54 -9.12 -19.32
C LYS A 534 -30.83 -7.97 -18.36
N MET A 535 -29.96 -7.67 -17.39
CA MET A 535 -30.15 -6.55 -16.46
C MET A 535 -30.09 -5.20 -17.18
N GLN A 536 -29.14 -5.01 -18.08
CA GLN A 536 -29.01 -3.82 -18.94
C GLN A 536 -30.22 -3.65 -19.87
N THR A 537 -30.67 -4.71 -20.54
CA THR A 537 -31.81 -4.65 -21.47
C THR A 537 -33.16 -4.47 -20.75
N CYS A 538 -33.23 -4.74 -19.44
CA CYS A 538 -34.47 -4.67 -18.66
C CYS A 538 -34.62 -3.41 -17.79
N ASN A 539 -33.63 -2.50 -17.75
CA ASN A 539 -33.65 -1.25 -16.96
C ASN A 539 -34.25 -1.39 -15.56
N LEU A 540 -33.58 -2.14 -14.69
CA LEU A 540 -33.96 -2.29 -13.28
C LEU A 540 -33.62 -1.03 -12.46
N THR A 541 -34.42 0.03 -12.64
CA THR A 541 -34.49 1.14 -11.68
C THR A 541 -35.13 0.66 -10.38
N SER A 542 -34.57 1.08 -9.23
CA SER A 542 -34.93 0.53 -7.90
C SER A 542 -36.26 1.04 -7.34
N GLU A 543 -37.09 1.70 -8.15
CA GLU A 543 -38.36 2.32 -7.73
C GLU A 543 -39.56 1.69 -8.45
N GLY A 544 -40.55 1.28 -7.65
CA GLY A 544 -41.56 0.32 -8.07
C GLY A 544 -42.68 0.92 -8.94
N ASN A 545 -42.53 0.88 -10.26
CA ASN A 545 -43.64 1.09 -11.20
C ASN A 545 -43.60 0.08 -12.35
N ASN A 546 -44.59 -0.83 -12.40
CA ASN A 546 -44.71 -1.87 -13.44
C ASN A 546 -45.27 -1.31 -14.77
N GLY A 547 -44.60 -0.31 -15.32
CA GLY A 547 -44.95 0.37 -16.58
C GLY A 547 -44.60 -0.43 -17.83
N GLY A 548 -45.31 -1.55 -18.06
CA GLY A 548 -45.42 -2.21 -19.37
C GLY A 548 -44.12 -2.55 -20.11
N LEU A 549 -43.44 -3.65 -19.74
CA LEU A 549 -42.35 -4.20 -20.57
C LEU A 549 -42.85 -4.47 -22.00
N THR A 550 -42.11 -3.99 -23.00
CA THR A 550 -42.41 -4.32 -24.41
C THR A 550 -42.24 -5.82 -24.65
N HIS A 551 -43.02 -6.36 -25.60
CA HIS A 551 -43.04 -7.79 -25.93
C HIS A 551 -41.63 -8.35 -26.25
N TYR A 552 -40.75 -7.51 -26.82
CA TYR A 552 -39.35 -7.81 -27.08
C TYR A 552 -38.53 -8.07 -25.81
N MET A 553 -38.64 -7.21 -24.78
CA MET A 553 -37.96 -7.39 -23.48
C MET A 553 -38.42 -8.70 -22.83
N VAL A 554 -39.72 -9.01 -22.89
CA VAL A 554 -40.30 -10.26 -22.35
C VAL A 554 -39.80 -11.49 -23.13
N ALA A 555 -39.55 -11.38 -24.43
CA ALA A 555 -38.97 -12.45 -25.24
C ALA A 555 -37.50 -12.71 -24.86
N ILE A 556 -36.68 -11.66 -24.76
CA ILE A 556 -35.28 -11.76 -24.30
C ILE A 556 -35.21 -12.35 -22.88
N GLN A 557 -36.05 -11.86 -21.96
CA GLN A 557 -36.10 -12.37 -20.59
C GLN A 557 -36.43 -13.88 -20.56
N LYS A 558 -37.37 -14.35 -21.41
CA LYS A 558 -37.65 -15.78 -21.56
C LYS A 558 -36.43 -16.55 -22.08
N GLN A 559 -35.86 -16.13 -23.22
CA GLN A 559 -34.71 -16.78 -23.85
C GLN A 559 -33.53 -16.92 -22.87
N VAL A 560 -33.13 -15.83 -22.22
CA VAL A 560 -32.01 -15.86 -21.25
C VAL A 560 -32.32 -16.80 -20.07
N THR A 561 -33.57 -16.87 -19.57
CA THR A 561 -33.89 -17.84 -18.52
C THR A 561 -33.89 -19.29 -19.01
N GLU A 562 -34.04 -19.57 -20.30
CA GLU A 562 -33.94 -20.92 -20.87
C GLU A 562 -32.49 -21.31 -21.15
N GLU A 563 -31.70 -20.40 -21.71
CA GLU A 563 -30.26 -20.57 -21.88
C GLU A 563 -29.57 -20.76 -20.52
N GLN A 564 -29.91 -19.98 -19.49
CA GLN A 564 -29.37 -20.22 -18.15
C GLN A 564 -29.89 -21.50 -17.49
N LYS A 565 -31.09 -22.01 -17.82
CA LYS A 565 -31.50 -23.36 -17.36
C LYS A 565 -30.59 -24.42 -18.00
N LEU A 566 -30.25 -24.27 -19.29
CA LEU A 566 -29.30 -25.14 -19.98
C LEU A 566 -27.88 -25.02 -19.40
N LEU A 567 -27.40 -23.82 -19.07
CA LEU A 567 -26.09 -23.62 -18.42
C LEU A 567 -26.06 -24.24 -17.01
N ARG A 568 -27.11 -24.04 -16.20
CA ARG A 568 -27.25 -24.69 -14.88
C ARG A 568 -27.23 -26.22 -14.99
N THR A 569 -27.91 -26.81 -15.98
CA THR A 569 -27.84 -28.28 -16.18
C THR A 569 -26.46 -28.72 -16.65
N LYS A 570 -25.80 -28.03 -17.59
CA LYS A 570 -24.42 -28.33 -18.04
C LYS A 570 -23.44 -28.31 -16.87
N VAL A 571 -23.43 -27.23 -16.07
CA VAL A 571 -22.57 -27.10 -14.88
C VAL A 571 -22.85 -28.21 -13.86
N GLN A 572 -24.13 -28.56 -13.62
CA GLN A 572 -24.47 -29.67 -12.73
C GLN A 572 -24.00 -31.04 -13.26
N HIS A 573 -23.93 -31.24 -14.59
CA HIS A 573 -23.41 -32.49 -15.17
C HIS A 573 -21.88 -32.58 -15.15
N LEU A 574 -21.17 -31.44 -15.15
CA LEU A 574 -19.70 -31.38 -15.08
C LEU A 574 -19.18 -31.45 -13.64
N SER A 575 -19.66 -30.57 -12.76
CA SER A 575 -19.10 -30.33 -11.41
C SER A 575 -20.09 -30.60 -10.26
N GLY A 576 -21.24 -31.20 -10.60
CA GLY A 576 -22.30 -31.51 -9.63
C GLY A 576 -22.88 -30.26 -8.98
N ASN A 577 -23.51 -30.46 -7.82
CA ASN A 577 -24.09 -29.36 -7.04
C ASN A 577 -23.01 -28.33 -6.60
N SER A 578 -21.74 -28.74 -6.45
CA SER A 578 -20.66 -27.83 -6.06
C SER A 578 -20.37 -26.75 -7.11
N GLY A 579 -20.53 -27.08 -8.40
CA GLY A 579 -20.44 -26.09 -9.48
C GLY A 579 -21.69 -25.23 -9.58
N LEU A 580 -22.87 -25.80 -9.32
CA LEU A 580 -24.11 -25.03 -9.25
C LEU A 580 -24.03 -23.94 -8.16
N GLU A 581 -23.52 -24.26 -6.97
CA GLU A 581 -23.30 -23.30 -5.89
C GLU A 581 -22.28 -22.20 -6.24
N ARG A 582 -21.30 -22.49 -7.11
CA ARG A 582 -20.34 -21.48 -7.61
C ARG A 582 -20.98 -20.58 -8.65
N LEU A 583 -21.72 -21.15 -9.60
CA LEU A 583 -22.53 -20.44 -10.59
C LEU A 583 -23.56 -19.50 -9.94
N GLU A 584 -24.32 -19.99 -8.96
CA GLU A 584 -25.33 -19.17 -8.25
C GLU A 584 -24.69 -18.01 -7.47
N ARG A 585 -23.54 -18.24 -6.83
CA ARG A 585 -22.77 -17.20 -6.15
C ARG A 585 -22.20 -16.16 -7.13
N ALA A 586 -21.67 -16.59 -8.26
CA ALA A 586 -21.15 -15.68 -9.30
C ALA A 586 -22.26 -14.81 -9.91
N LEU A 587 -23.44 -15.40 -10.15
CA LEU A 587 -24.63 -14.65 -10.58
C LEU A 587 -25.09 -13.63 -9.52
N SER A 588 -25.10 -14.01 -8.23
CA SER A 588 -25.41 -13.08 -7.13
C SER A 588 -24.40 -11.93 -7.02
N ASP A 589 -23.10 -12.21 -7.22
CA ASP A 589 -22.04 -11.19 -7.22
C ASP A 589 -22.18 -10.22 -8.41
N THR A 590 -22.53 -10.70 -9.61
CA THR A 590 -22.87 -9.80 -10.73
C THR A 590 -24.12 -8.97 -10.48
N HIS A 591 -25.10 -9.47 -9.73
CA HIS A 591 -26.27 -8.70 -9.33
C HIS A 591 -25.91 -7.58 -8.35
N SER A 592 -25.14 -7.87 -7.30
CA SER A 592 -24.72 -6.84 -6.34
C SER A 592 -23.85 -5.77 -6.99
N ARG A 593 -22.87 -6.14 -7.83
CA ARG A 593 -22.02 -5.18 -8.53
C ARG A 593 -22.80 -4.30 -9.52
N PHE A 594 -23.81 -4.84 -10.19
CA PHE A 594 -24.68 -4.05 -11.06
C PHE A 594 -25.51 -3.04 -10.27
N LEU A 595 -26.06 -3.45 -9.12
CA LEU A 595 -26.81 -2.54 -8.24
C LEU A 595 -25.89 -1.46 -7.64
N GLU A 596 -24.73 -1.83 -7.13
CA GLU A 596 -23.71 -0.89 -6.61
C GLU A 596 -23.28 0.14 -7.66
N ALA A 597 -23.12 -0.26 -8.93
CA ALA A 597 -22.80 0.64 -10.04
C ALA A 597 -23.96 1.54 -10.49
N ASN A 598 -25.21 1.14 -10.22
CA ASN A 598 -26.41 1.92 -10.50
C ASN A 598 -26.64 2.96 -9.38
N ASP A 599 -26.48 2.53 -8.12
CA ASP A 599 -26.57 3.37 -6.92
C ASP A 599 -25.45 4.44 -6.85
N SER A 600 -24.30 4.21 -7.50
CA SER A 600 -23.20 5.19 -7.59
C SER A 600 -23.37 6.26 -8.67
N GLY A 601 -24.47 6.25 -9.45
CA GLY A 601 -24.77 7.26 -10.48
C GLY A 601 -23.85 7.28 -11.70
N SER A 602 -22.86 6.38 -11.75
CA SER A 602 -21.86 6.27 -12.82
C SER A 602 -22.42 5.47 -14.01
N SER A 603 -23.09 6.17 -14.94
CA SER A 603 -23.62 5.60 -16.20
C SER A 603 -22.51 5.24 -17.20
N SER A 604 -21.59 4.36 -16.81
CA SER A 604 -20.57 3.79 -17.70
C SER A 604 -21.20 2.68 -18.54
N ALA A 605 -21.26 2.89 -19.86
CA ALA A 605 -21.77 1.91 -20.80
C ALA A 605 -20.74 0.76 -20.96
N PHE A 606 -21.02 -0.40 -20.37
CA PHE A 606 -20.24 -1.61 -20.61
C PHE A 606 -20.16 -1.90 -22.13
N PRO A 607 -18.97 -2.00 -22.73
CA PRO A 607 -18.85 -2.27 -24.16
C PRO A 607 -19.30 -3.69 -24.45
N VAL A 608 -20.44 -3.84 -25.14
CA VAL A 608 -20.99 -5.13 -25.57
C VAL A 608 -20.12 -5.70 -26.71
N PRO A 609 -19.45 -6.85 -26.52
CA PRO A 609 -18.74 -7.51 -27.61
C PRO A 609 -19.78 -8.05 -28.61
N ARG A 610 -19.77 -7.53 -29.85
CA ARG A 610 -20.68 -8.02 -30.90
C ARG A 610 -20.30 -9.45 -31.28
N LEU A 611 -21.17 -10.41 -30.95
CA LEU A 611 -21.06 -11.80 -31.41
C LEU A 611 -21.41 -11.90 -32.89
N SER A 612 -20.43 -11.68 -33.77
CA SER A 612 -20.51 -12.09 -35.18
C SER A 612 -20.14 -13.56 -35.30
N SER A 613 -21.11 -14.40 -35.62
CA SER A 613 -20.89 -15.83 -35.87
C SER A 613 -20.75 -16.11 -37.37
N SER A 614 -19.60 -16.65 -37.76
CA SER A 614 -19.43 -17.45 -38.98
C SER A 614 -18.31 -18.47 -38.75
N CYS A 615 -18.41 -19.64 -39.37
CA CYS A 615 -17.47 -20.73 -39.17
C CYS A 615 -17.43 -21.62 -40.41
N LEU A 616 -16.26 -22.18 -40.73
CA LEU A 616 -15.99 -23.18 -41.80
C LEU A 616 -16.06 -22.66 -43.25
N PRO A 617 -15.41 -23.33 -44.23
CA PRO A 617 -14.14 -24.09 -44.15
C PRO A 617 -13.15 -23.79 -45.31
N GLY A 618 -11.85 -24.07 -45.12
CA GLY A 618 -10.82 -24.02 -46.17
C GLY A 618 -9.45 -24.52 -45.69
N SER A 619 -8.68 -25.16 -46.58
CA SER A 619 -7.43 -25.92 -46.31
C SER A 619 -6.75 -26.28 -47.66
N PRO A 620 -5.44 -26.62 -47.77
CA PRO A 620 -4.25 -26.39 -46.91
C PRO A 620 -3.10 -25.68 -47.70
N GLU A 621 -1.84 -25.87 -47.26
CA GLU A 621 -0.56 -25.67 -48.01
C GLU A 621 -0.11 -24.20 -48.26
N ASP A 622 1.18 -23.81 -48.20
CA ASP A 622 2.41 -24.58 -47.92
C ASP A 622 3.56 -23.75 -47.27
N SER A 623 4.49 -24.45 -46.60
CA SER A 623 5.97 -24.28 -46.56
C SER A 623 6.74 -22.97 -46.23
N PHE A 624 7.72 -23.16 -45.31
CA PHE A 624 9.09 -22.58 -45.19
C PHE A 624 9.39 -21.07 -44.94
N ALA A 625 9.91 -20.83 -43.71
CA ALA A 625 11.25 -20.31 -43.38
C ALA A 625 11.80 -18.93 -43.86
N SER A 626 12.04 -18.08 -42.85
CA SER A 626 13.33 -17.40 -42.53
C SER A 626 13.87 -16.15 -43.29
N VAL A 627 14.28 -15.17 -42.47
CA VAL A 627 15.44 -14.24 -42.62
C VAL A 627 15.32 -12.98 -43.50
N SER A 628 15.47 -11.82 -42.82
CA SER A 628 16.10 -10.53 -43.23
C SER A 628 15.55 -9.72 -44.42
N GLY A 629 15.61 -8.38 -44.30
CA GLY A 629 15.79 -7.51 -45.48
C GLY A 629 15.10 -6.15 -45.42
N GLU A 630 15.88 -5.09 -45.62
CA GLU A 630 15.54 -3.66 -45.57
C GLU A 630 14.43 -3.13 -46.51
N MET A 631 13.96 -1.92 -46.16
CA MET A 631 13.50 -0.79 -47.01
C MET A 631 13.14 -1.01 -48.49
N ILE A 632 12.00 -0.41 -48.91
CA ILE A 632 12.01 0.83 -49.74
C ILE A 632 10.60 1.46 -49.75
N ASN A 633 10.52 2.77 -49.97
CA ASN A 633 9.27 3.56 -50.04
C ASN A 633 8.54 3.37 -51.38
N LEU A 634 7.24 3.65 -51.41
CA LEU A 634 6.67 4.67 -52.32
C LEU A 634 5.27 5.12 -51.85
N ALA A 635 4.74 6.17 -52.47
CA ALA A 635 3.57 6.92 -52.01
C ALA A 635 2.46 6.97 -53.09
N GLU A 636 1.58 7.99 -53.00
CA GLU A 636 0.32 8.17 -53.75
C GLU A 636 -0.83 7.27 -53.26
N GLY A 637 -2.09 7.73 -53.24
CA GLY A 637 -2.61 9.06 -53.58
C GLY A 637 -4.07 8.96 -54.00
N GLY A 638 -4.97 9.69 -53.33
CA GLY A 638 -6.41 9.58 -53.59
C GLY A 638 -7.25 10.39 -52.61
N HIS A 639 -7.63 11.60 -53.03
CA HIS A 639 -8.58 12.46 -52.32
C HIS A 639 -10.03 12.12 -52.72
N GLU A 640 -10.97 12.84 -52.11
CA GLU A 640 -12.38 13.05 -52.52
C GLU A 640 -13.47 12.09 -51.98
N SER A 641 -14.70 12.56 -51.74
CA SER A 641 -15.14 13.90 -51.26
C SER A 641 -16.60 13.89 -50.75
N PHE A 642 -16.92 14.87 -49.91
CA PHE A 642 -18.22 15.51 -49.61
C PHE A 642 -19.46 14.72 -49.12
N ASP A 643 -20.05 15.29 -48.07
CA ASP A 643 -21.45 15.28 -47.59
C ASP A 643 -22.40 15.99 -48.61
N PRO A 644 -23.65 16.46 -48.29
CA PRO A 644 -24.48 16.33 -47.08
C PRO A 644 -25.98 16.03 -47.33
N ILE A 645 -26.80 16.08 -46.26
CA ILE A 645 -28.16 16.64 -46.27
C ILE A 645 -28.53 17.11 -44.84
N VAL A 646 -29.31 18.20 -44.72
CA VAL A 646 -29.58 18.92 -43.45
C VAL A 646 -31.05 19.32 -43.35
N GLN A 647 -31.66 19.17 -42.16
CA GLN A 647 -32.79 19.94 -41.55
C GLN A 647 -33.16 19.28 -40.19
N SER A 648 -33.31 19.91 -39.00
CA SER A 648 -33.75 21.26 -38.56
C SER A 648 -35.29 21.42 -38.60
N LEU A 649 -36.04 21.95 -37.61
CA LEU A 649 -35.84 22.62 -36.28
C LEU A 649 -37.01 22.17 -35.32
N SER A 650 -37.28 22.61 -34.07
CA SER A 650 -36.82 23.72 -33.20
C SER A 650 -36.91 23.36 -31.69
N GLU A 651 -36.75 24.33 -30.78
CA GLU A 651 -36.49 24.29 -29.32
C GLU A 651 -37.72 24.12 -28.38
N ARG A 652 -37.46 23.71 -27.13
CA ARG A 652 -37.76 24.55 -25.94
C ARG A 652 -37.03 24.10 -24.65
N ASP A 653 -37.00 25.01 -23.68
CA ASP A 653 -35.94 25.16 -22.67
C ASP A 653 -36.14 24.38 -21.33
N ASP A 654 -35.02 23.85 -20.81
CA ASP A 654 -34.48 23.92 -19.42
C ASP A 654 -35.35 23.71 -18.13
N PRO A 655 -34.74 23.47 -16.93
CA PRO A 655 -33.31 23.20 -16.64
C PRO A 655 -33.02 22.02 -15.66
N SER A 656 -31.72 21.77 -15.47
CA SER A 656 -31.04 21.23 -14.27
C SER A 656 -30.98 19.71 -13.99
N SER A 657 -29.77 19.14 -14.13
CA SER A 657 -29.01 18.61 -12.98
C SER A 657 -27.52 18.48 -13.37
N VAL A 658 -26.60 18.68 -12.42
CA VAL A 658 -25.16 18.80 -12.71
C VAL A 658 -24.47 17.43 -12.68
N LYS A 659 -23.82 17.05 -13.78
CA LYS A 659 -22.81 15.98 -13.79
C LYS A 659 -21.45 16.55 -13.39
N ALA A 660 -20.75 15.88 -12.47
CA ALA A 660 -19.33 16.10 -12.28
C ALA A 660 -18.55 15.52 -13.49
N VAL A 661 -17.54 16.25 -13.97
CA VAL A 661 -16.60 15.77 -14.98
C VAL A 661 -15.39 15.18 -14.27
N GLU A 662 -14.89 14.04 -14.76
CA GLU A 662 -13.72 13.37 -14.20
C GLU A 662 -12.45 14.16 -14.54
N SER A 663 -11.70 14.60 -13.52
CA SER A 663 -10.39 15.24 -13.72
C SER A 663 -9.29 14.19 -13.94
N SER A 664 -8.24 14.61 -14.64
CA SER A 664 -7.21 13.78 -15.26
C SER A 664 -6.49 12.82 -14.29
N ALA A 665 -6.39 11.55 -14.70
CA ALA A 665 -5.50 10.58 -14.07
C ALA A 665 -4.02 10.94 -14.36
N PRO A 666 -3.08 10.68 -13.44
CA PRO A 666 -1.66 10.85 -13.69
C PRO A 666 -1.17 9.85 -14.77
N PHE A 667 -0.26 10.31 -15.62
CA PHE A 667 0.31 9.49 -16.70
C PHE A 667 1.12 8.31 -16.15
N LYS A 668 1.14 7.21 -16.92
CA LYS A 668 2.10 6.12 -16.72
C LYS A 668 3.41 6.47 -17.40
N ASP A 669 4.51 6.49 -16.65
CA ASP A 669 5.84 6.33 -17.23
C ASP A 669 5.97 4.92 -17.83
N SER A 670 6.67 4.81 -18.97
CA SER A 670 6.92 3.53 -19.64
C SER A 670 8.21 3.54 -20.44
N ALA A 671 8.86 2.37 -20.51
CA ALA A 671 10.14 2.08 -21.14
C ALA A 671 11.39 2.55 -20.35
N HIS A 672 12.47 1.77 -20.19
CA HIS A 672 12.80 0.43 -20.71
C HIS A 672 13.33 -0.54 -19.62
N GLY A 673 13.15 -1.84 -19.83
CA GLY A 673 13.82 -2.91 -19.05
C GLY A 673 12.92 -4.12 -18.76
N ASP A 674 13.09 -5.22 -19.50
CA ASP A 674 12.25 -6.42 -19.41
C ASP A 674 12.34 -7.15 -18.07
N LEU A 675 11.23 -7.24 -17.33
CA LEU A 675 11.03 -8.21 -16.25
C LEU A 675 9.56 -8.70 -16.14
N ASN A 676 9.35 -9.95 -16.55
CA ASN A 676 8.21 -10.87 -16.29
C ASN A 676 6.88 -10.30 -15.78
N SER A 677 5.86 -10.36 -16.64
CA SER A 677 4.46 -10.05 -16.36
C SER A 677 3.70 -11.13 -15.55
N ASP A 678 4.26 -11.59 -14.43
CA ASP A 678 3.60 -12.60 -13.55
C ASP A 678 3.81 -12.34 -12.04
N ALA A 679 4.19 -11.11 -11.66
CA ALA A 679 4.18 -10.66 -10.28
C ALA A 679 2.79 -10.09 -9.91
N MET A 680 1.97 -10.89 -9.22
CA MET A 680 0.67 -10.49 -8.67
C MET A 680 0.77 -9.11 -7.97
N LEU A 681 0.14 -8.11 -8.58
CA LEU A 681 0.46 -6.69 -8.37
C LEU A 681 0.51 -6.28 -6.90
N ILE A 682 1.62 -5.64 -6.52
CA ILE A 682 1.78 -4.99 -5.22
C ILE A 682 0.96 -3.70 -5.25
N GLY A 683 0.03 -3.52 -4.31
CA GLY A 683 -0.79 -2.31 -4.28
C GLY A 683 0.02 -1.08 -3.87
N GLU A 684 -0.22 0.06 -4.52
CA GLU A 684 0.39 1.36 -4.18
C GLU A 684 0.21 1.71 -2.69
N ASN A 685 -0.97 1.42 -2.13
CA ASN A 685 -1.26 1.58 -0.71
C ASN A 685 -0.37 0.72 0.21
N GLU A 686 0.12 -0.43 -0.25
CA GLU A 686 1.06 -1.25 0.52
C GLU A 686 2.46 -0.65 0.53
N LEU A 687 2.92 -0.11 -0.61
CA LEU A 687 4.18 0.61 -0.69
C LEU A 687 4.11 1.85 0.21
N LEU A 688 3.05 2.66 0.08
CA LEU A 688 2.83 3.84 0.92
C LEU A 688 2.84 3.51 2.43
N VAL A 689 2.12 2.46 2.85
CA VAL A 689 2.11 2.01 4.24
C VAL A 689 3.47 1.46 4.66
N ASN A 690 4.18 0.71 3.81
CA ASN A 690 5.52 0.22 4.10
C ASN A 690 6.50 1.38 4.35
N GLU A 691 6.51 2.38 3.48
CA GLU A 691 7.41 3.53 3.61
C GLU A 691 7.08 4.38 4.85
N ILE A 692 5.80 4.64 5.12
CA ILE A 692 5.38 5.34 6.34
C ILE A 692 5.81 4.57 7.59
N VAL A 693 5.71 3.23 7.62
CA VAL A 693 6.12 2.42 8.77
C VAL A 693 7.65 2.39 8.96
N HIS A 694 8.43 2.50 7.89
CA HIS A 694 9.90 2.52 7.97
C HIS A 694 10.50 3.92 8.21
N GLU A 695 9.80 5.02 7.90
CA GLU A 695 10.32 6.39 8.13
C GLU A 695 10.42 6.73 9.63
N HIS A 696 11.62 7.11 10.09
CA HIS A 696 11.95 7.32 11.52
C HIS A 696 12.65 8.65 11.85
N ARG A 697 13.19 9.37 10.85
CA ARG A 697 14.03 10.56 11.06
C ARG A 697 13.28 11.86 10.85
N HIS A 698 12.43 11.91 9.83
CA HIS A 698 11.60 13.06 9.52
C HIS A 698 10.12 12.64 9.39
N GLY A 699 9.19 13.59 9.33
CA GLY A 699 7.80 13.26 9.02
C GLY A 699 7.73 12.72 7.58
N PHE A 700 7.05 11.60 7.34
CA PHE A 700 7.01 11.02 5.99
C PHE A 700 6.44 12.00 4.95
N ALA A 701 5.48 12.83 5.37
CA ALA A 701 4.91 13.88 4.54
C ALA A 701 5.89 15.02 4.16
N ASP A 702 7.06 15.09 4.81
CA ASP A 702 8.13 16.03 4.44
C ASP A 702 9.09 15.40 3.42
N SER A 703 9.46 14.13 3.55
CA SER A 703 10.32 13.45 2.56
C SER A 703 9.58 13.13 1.25
N PHE A 704 8.29 12.74 1.32
CA PHE A 704 7.49 12.31 0.15
C PHE A 704 7.24 13.37 -0.93
N ILE A 705 7.49 14.66 -0.63
CA ILE A 705 7.27 15.79 -1.58
C ILE A 705 8.58 16.57 -1.82
N SER A 706 9.58 16.45 -0.94
CA SER A 706 10.88 17.14 -1.09
C SER A 706 11.87 16.41 -2.01
N SER A 707 11.39 15.63 -3.00
CA SER A 707 12.22 15.11 -4.11
C SER A 707 12.60 16.17 -5.15
N ASP A 708 12.69 17.43 -4.69
CA ASP A 708 13.15 18.63 -5.37
C ASP A 708 14.64 18.54 -5.80
N ALA A 709 15.31 17.47 -5.36
CA ALA A 709 16.66 17.07 -5.74
C ALA A 709 16.79 16.64 -7.22
N ASP A 710 15.71 16.16 -7.85
CA ASP A 710 15.77 15.58 -9.19
C ASP A 710 15.39 16.55 -10.33
N LYS A 711 15.61 17.85 -10.10
CA LYS A 711 15.45 18.92 -11.11
C LYS A 711 16.39 18.78 -12.31
N SER A 712 17.39 17.92 -12.20
CA SER A 712 18.29 17.52 -13.29
C SER A 712 17.75 16.37 -14.15
N SER A 713 16.73 15.63 -13.70
CA SER A 713 16.22 14.44 -14.39
C SER A 713 15.73 14.73 -15.82
N PRO A 714 15.81 13.75 -16.74
CA PRO A 714 15.24 13.90 -18.08
C PRO A 714 13.72 14.09 -18.03
N ASN A 715 13.03 13.39 -17.11
CA ASN A 715 11.56 13.46 -16.99
C ASN A 715 11.10 14.86 -16.57
N GLU A 716 11.79 15.53 -15.64
CA GLU A 716 11.41 16.90 -15.23
C GLU A 716 11.65 17.92 -16.36
N LYS A 717 12.71 17.75 -17.17
CA LYS A 717 12.97 18.57 -18.37
C LYS A 717 11.93 18.34 -19.49
N VAL A 718 11.49 17.09 -19.68
CA VAL A 718 10.37 16.77 -20.58
C VAL A 718 9.07 17.40 -20.06
N ARG A 719 8.82 17.34 -18.75
CA ARG A 719 7.65 17.97 -18.13
C ARG A 719 7.66 19.49 -18.28
N GLU A 720 8.80 20.15 -18.05
CA GLU A 720 8.95 21.61 -18.21
C GLU A 720 8.78 22.05 -19.68
N THR A 721 9.37 21.33 -20.63
CA THR A 721 9.23 21.64 -22.06
C THR A 721 7.81 21.38 -22.59
N MET A 722 7.11 20.34 -22.09
CA MET A 722 5.69 20.14 -22.38
C MET A 722 4.80 21.22 -21.75
N GLU A 723 5.09 21.65 -20.50
CA GLU A 723 4.36 22.76 -19.85
C GLU A 723 4.56 24.07 -20.63
N ALA A 724 5.79 24.37 -21.08
CA ALA A 724 6.09 25.53 -21.91
C ALA A 724 5.30 25.49 -23.25
N ALA A 725 5.43 24.41 -24.02
CA ALA A 725 4.77 24.27 -25.31
C ALA A 725 3.23 24.36 -25.21
N PHE A 726 2.63 23.87 -24.12
CA PHE A 726 1.21 24.02 -23.85
C PHE A 726 0.81 25.50 -23.65
N TRP A 727 1.53 26.25 -22.81
CA TRP A 727 1.24 27.67 -22.59
C TRP A 727 1.54 28.54 -23.82
N ASP A 728 2.58 28.20 -24.60
CA ASP A 728 2.91 28.90 -25.83
C ASP A 728 1.84 28.68 -26.91
N SER A 729 1.29 27.47 -27.05
CA SER A 729 0.18 27.17 -27.96
C SER A 729 -1.10 27.97 -27.61
N ILE A 730 -1.42 28.10 -26.32
CA ILE A 730 -2.54 28.95 -25.85
C ILE A 730 -2.23 30.44 -26.04
N MET A 731 -0.95 30.83 -25.98
CA MET A 731 -0.53 32.20 -26.28
C MET A 731 -0.63 32.54 -27.76
N GLU A 732 -0.41 31.56 -28.63
CA GLU A 732 -0.55 31.71 -30.08
C GLU A 732 -2.03 31.76 -30.49
N SER A 733 -2.91 30.92 -29.94
CA SER A 733 -4.35 30.93 -30.25
C SER A 733 -5.05 32.26 -29.91
N MET A 734 -4.59 32.96 -28.87
CA MET A 734 -5.10 34.30 -28.50
C MET A 734 -4.44 35.47 -29.24
N LYS A 735 -3.39 35.23 -30.04
CA LYS A 735 -2.70 36.26 -30.85
C LYS A 735 -3.20 36.34 -32.29
N GLN A 736 -4.08 35.41 -32.70
CA GLN A 736 -4.70 35.39 -34.03
C GLN A 736 -5.67 36.57 -34.20
N GLU A 737 -6.02 36.89 -35.44
CA GLU A 737 -6.93 38.00 -35.76
C GLU A 737 -8.35 37.73 -35.23
N GLU A 738 -8.78 36.47 -35.23
CA GLU A 738 -9.90 35.96 -34.43
C GLU A 738 -9.32 35.12 -33.25
N PRO A 739 -9.32 35.62 -32.00
CA PRO A 739 -8.68 34.93 -30.88
C PRO A 739 -9.55 33.81 -30.29
N ASP A 740 -9.04 32.57 -30.23
CA ASP A 740 -9.73 31.48 -29.53
C ASP A 740 -9.47 31.50 -28.02
N PHE A 741 -10.53 31.72 -27.25
CA PHE A 741 -10.55 31.65 -25.79
C PHE A 741 -11.07 30.30 -25.24
N SER A 742 -11.32 29.28 -26.07
CA SER A 742 -11.87 27.99 -25.62
C SER A 742 -11.01 27.31 -24.56
N TRP A 743 -9.68 27.39 -24.67
CA TRP A 743 -8.74 26.87 -23.67
C TRP A 743 -8.69 27.71 -22.40
N VAL A 744 -8.83 29.03 -22.49
CA VAL A 744 -8.93 29.92 -21.33
C VAL A 744 -10.19 29.63 -20.53
N LEU A 745 -11.33 29.38 -21.20
CA LEU A 745 -12.58 28.97 -20.56
C LEU A 745 -12.46 27.61 -19.86
N LYS A 746 -11.77 26.63 -20.47
CA LYS A 746 -11.47 25.33 -19.84
C LYS A 746 -10.58 25.48 -18.59
N LEU A 747 -9.51 26.28 -18.67
CA LEU A 747 -8.62 26.52 -17.53
C LEU A 747 -9.30 27.31 -16.40
N MET A 748 -10.20 28.24 -16.72
CA MET A 748 -11.05 28.89 -15.73
C MET A 748 -12.07 27.93 -15.10
N ASN A 749 -12.58 26.95 -15.86
CA ASN A 749 -13.38 25.85 -15.30
C ASN A 749 -12.56 25.00 -14.33
N GLU A 750 -11.35 24.60 -14.73
CA GLU A 750 -10.43 23.83 -13.88
C GLU A 750 -10.14 24.58 -12.58
N VAL A 751 -9.78 25.87 -12.63
CA VAL A 751 -9.59 26.72 -11.44
C VAL A 751 -10.82 26.73 -10.53
N ARG A 752 -12.04 26.88 -11.08
CA ARG A 752 -13.28 26.88 -10.29
C ARG A 752 -13.52 25.53 -9.62
N ASP A 753 -13.45 24.45 -10.40
CA ASP A 753 -13.82 23.11 -9.96
C ASP A 753 -12.78 22.56 -8.95
N GLU A 754 -11.50 22.90 -9.11
CA GLU A 754 -10.40 22.65 -8.16
C GLU A 754 -10.59 23.41 -6.84
N LEU A 755 -10.91 24.71 -6.88
CA LEU A 755 -11.23 25.48 -5.69
C LEU A 755 -12.46 24.93 -4.97
N CYS A 756 -13.44 24.42 -5.72
CA CYS A 756 -14.58 23.69 -5.16
C CYS A 756 -14.17 22.34 -4.53
N GLU A 757 -13.31 21.53 -5.14
CA GLU A 757 -12.86 20.24 -4.57
C GLU A 757 -12.19 20.42 -3.20
N MET A 758 -11.34 21.45 -3.07
CA MET A 758 -10.61 21.76 -1.85
C MET A 758 -11.45 22.49 -0.78
N SER A 759 -12.59 23.09 -1.15
CA SER A 759 -13.35 23.98 -0.26
C SER A 759 -14.42 23.30 0.58
N PRO A 760 -14.72 23.85 1.79
CA PRO A 760 -15.93 23.51 2.53
C PRO A 760 -17.18 23.75 1.69
N GLN A 761 -18.23 22.92 1.90
CA GLN A 761 -19.47 23.00 1.12
C GLN A 761 -20.09 24.43 1.11
N SER A 762 -19.96 25.17 2.22
CA SER A 762 -20.45 26.54 2.40
C SER A 762 -19.75 27.62 1.55
N TRP A 763 -18.65 27.28 0.85
CA TRP A 763 -17.95 28.21 -0.05
C TRP A 763 -18.13 27.86 -1.53
N LYS A 764 -18.67 26.67 -1.85
CA LYS A 764 -18.82 26.23 -3.25
C LYS A 764 -19.81 27.12 -4.02
N GLU A 765 -20.87 27.57 -3.35
CA GLU A 765 -21.83 28.53 -3.90
C GLU A 765 -21.14 29.89 -4.19
N GLU A 766 -20.43 30.46 -3.20
CA GLU A 766 -19.61 31.71 -3.35
C GLU A 766 -18.62 31.61 -4.52
N ILE A 767 -17.98 30.45 -4.71
CA ILE A 767 -16.99 30.19 -5.77
C ILE A 767 -17.67 30.05 -7.15
N VAL A 768 -18.78 29.32 -7.26
CA VAL A 768 -19.49 29.13 -8.54
C VAL A 768 -20.18 30.40 -9.01
N GLU A 769 -20.74 31.19 -8.10
CA GLU A 769 -21.32 32.50 -8.43
C GLU A 769 -20.25 33.51 -8.88
N THR A 770 -19.09 33.54 -8.22
CA THR A 770 -18.04 34.52 -8.53
C THR A 770 -17.21 34.13 -9.77
N ILE A 771 -16.97 32.83 -9.99
CA ILE A 771 -16.27 32.30 -11.17
C ILE A 771 -17.28 31.75 -12.18
N ASN A 772 -18.22 32.61 -12.59
CA ASN A 772 -19.23 32.27 -13.58
C ASN A 772 -18.65 32.29 -15.01
N ILE A 773 -18.61 31.11 -15.62
CA ILE A 773 -17.99 30.86 -16.93
C ILE A 773 -18.86 31.37 -18.08
N ASP A 774 -20.18 31.34 -17.92
CA ASP A 774 -21.11 31.82 -18.94
C ASP A 774 -21.01 33.35 -19.05
N THR A 775 -20.91 34.03 -17.91
CA THR A 775 -20.59 35.48 -17.86
C THR A 775 -19.24 35.76 -18.51
N LEU A 776 -18.18 34.99 -18.20
CA LEU A 776 -16.86 35.17 -18.82
C LEU A 776 -16.90 34.94 -20.34
N SER A 777 -17.62 33.90 -20.79
CA SER A 777 -17.76 33.56 -22.21
C SER A 777 -18.49 34.65 -22.98
N ASN A 778 -19.55 35.23 -22.40
CA ASN A 778 -20.32 36.30 -23.01
C ASN A 778 -19.52 37.61 -23.10
N VAL A 779 -18.73 37.95 -22.06
CA VAL A 779 -17.79 39.09 -22.10
C VAL A 779 -16.75 38.88 -23.21
N LEU A 780 -16.06 37.73 -23.24
CA LEU A 780 -15.02 37.44 -24.23
C LEU A 780 -15.56 37.45 -25.68
N LYS A 781 -16.77 36.95 -25.91
CA LYS A 781 -17.45 37.00 -27.22
C LYS A 781 -17.90 38.40 -27.65
N SER A 782 -18.07 39.33 -26.71
CA SER A 782 -18.58 40.68 -27.01
C SER A 782 -17.53 41.63 -27.63
N GLY A 783 -16.25 41.24 -27.63
CA GLY A 783 -15.14 42.12 -28.03
C GLY A 783 -14.79 43.20 -27.02
N MET A 784 -15.60 43.40 -25.97
CA MET A 784 -15.31 44.31 -24.86
C MET A 784 -14.32 43.61 -23.90
N ILE A 785 -13.02 43.79 -24.16
CA ILE A 785 -11.93 43.21 -23.36
C ILE A 785 -11.81 43.94 -22.01
N GLU A 786 -12.74 43.69 -21.11
CA GLU A 786 -12.72 44.20 -19.74
C GLU A 786 -11.73 43.41 -18.87
N ILE A 787 -10.46 43.82 -18.94
CA ILE A 787 -9.35 43.32 -18.12
C ILE A 787 -9.73 43.26 -16.62
N GLU A 788 -10.54 44.22 -16.16
CA GLU A 788 -11.01 44.34 -14.78
C GLU A 788 -11.83 43.12 -14.30
N ILE A 789 -12.68 42.54 -15.15
CA ILE A 789 -13.49 41.37 -14.79
C ILE A 789 -12.58 40.17 -14.51
N PHE A 790 -11.60 39.93 -15.38
CA PHE A 790 -10.64 38.84 -15.19
C PHE A 790 -9.72 39.08 -13.99
N GLN A 791 -9.21 40.31 -13.79
CA GLN A 791 -8.41 40.66 -12.61
C GLN A 791 -9.18 40.42 -11.30
N ARG A 792 -10.48 40.76 -11.26
CA ARG A 792 -11.36 40.52 -10.10
C ARG A 792 -11.58 39.03 -9.83
N ILE A 793 -11.71 38.21 -10.87
CA ILE A 793 -11.84 36.74 -10.75
C ILE A 793 -10.52 36.10 -10.28
N LEU A 794 -9.37 36.57 -10.77
CA LEU A 794 -8.06 36.17 -10.26
C LEU A 794 -7.88 36.56 -8.79
N GLU A 795 -8.22 37.81 -8.42
CA GLU A 795 -8.10 38.29 -7.04
C GLU A 795 -8.96 37.46 -6.09
N PHE A 796 -10.21 37.17 -6.46
CA PHE A 796 -11.09 36.26 -5.69
C PHE A 796 -10.48 34.86 -5.55
N SER A 797 -9.93 34.31 -6.64
CA SER A 797 -9.28 32.99 -6.63
C SER A 797 -8.07 32.96 -5.69
N LEU A 798 -7.22 33.99 -5.75
CA LEU A 798 -6.03 34.16 -4.91
C LEU A 798 -6.37 34.43 -3.44
N VAL A 799 -7.43 35.19 -3.16
CA VAL A 799 -7.96 35.37 -1.81
C VAL A 799 -8.51 34.04 -1.26
N THR A 800 -9.19 33.26 -2.09
CA THR A 800 -9.76 31.95 -1.69
C THR A 800 -8.67 30.90 -1.45
N LEU A 801 -7.65 30.82 -2.30
CA LEU A 801 -6.45 30.01 -2.06
C LEU A 801 -5.80 30.35 -0.72
N ARG A 802 -5.66 31.65 -0.44
CA ARG A 802 -5.12 32.12 0.85
C ARG A 802 -6.04 31.75 2.03
N LYS A 803 -7.38 31.88 1.90
CA LYS A 803 -8.37 31.42 2.92
C LYS A 803 -8.21 29.92 3.25
N LEU A 804 -7.84 29.09 2.27
CA LEU A 804 -7.63 27.63 2.41
C LEU A 804 -6.23 27.25 2.92
N SER A 805 -5.24 28.14 2.80
CA SER A 805 -3.83 27.89 3.10
C SER A 805 -3.51 27.78 4.61
N ALA A 806 -2.33 27.26 4.92
CA ALA A 806 -1.83 27.23 6.30
C ALA A 806 -1.42 28.64 6.77
N PRO A 807 -1.80 29.10 7.99
CA PRO A 807 -1.46 30.44 8.49
C PRO A 807 0.03 30.80 8.58
N ALA A 808 0.94 29.84 8.41
CA ALA A 808 2.38 30.09 8.31
C ALA A 808 2.79 30.67 6.94
N ASN A 809 2.09 30.27 5.86
CA ASN A 809 2.38 30.67 4.48
C ASN A 809 1.64 31.98 4.11
N ASP A 810 0.72 32.43 4.97
CA ASP A 810 -0.21 33.54 4.75
C ASP A 810 0.50 34.88 4.43
N ASP A 811 1.66 35.14 5.03
CA ASP A 811 2.48 36.35 4.77
C ASP A 811 3.41 36.23 3.55
N GLU A 812 3.65 35.02 3.05
CA GLU A 812 4.37 34.80 1.80
C GLU A 812 3.41 34.87 0.61
N MET A 813 2.27 34.18 0.70
CA MET A 813 1.18 34.29 -0.28
C MET A 813 0.70 35.73 -0.45
N LYS A 814 0.56 36.53 0.62
CA LYS A 814 0.28 37.98 0.50
C LYS A 814 1.28 38.67 -0.43
N LYS A 815 2.58 38.42 -0.27
CA LYS A 815 3.64 39.09 -1.04
C LYS A 815 3.64 38.63 -2.50
N THR A 816 3.50 37.33 -2.76
CA THR A 816 3.47 36.81 -4.13
C THR A 816 2.20 37.24 -4.86
N HIS A 817 1.03 37.24 -4.20
CA HIS A 817 -0.24 37.70 -4.78
C HIS A 817 -0.22 39.20 -5.08
N HIS A 818 0.29 40.05 -4.17
CA HIS A 818 0.45 41.49 -4.45
C HIS A 818 1.49 41.76 -5.54
N LYS A 819 2.58 40.97 -5.61
CA LYS A 819 3.59 41.07 -6.67
C LYS A 819 2.98 40.73 -8.03
N LEU A 820 2.20 39.65 -8.12
CA LEU A 820 1.47 39.29 -9.34
C LEU A 820 0.48 40.38 -9.76
N LEU A 821 -0.40 40.83 -8.87
CA LEU A 821 -1.41 41.85 -9.19
C LEU A 821 -0.76 43.17 -9.65
N LYS A 822 0.39 43.55 -9.05
CA LYS A 822 1.19 44.70 -9.50
C LYS A 822 1.79 44.48 -10.89
N GLU A 823 2.39 43.32 -11.16
CA GLU A 823 2.93 42.98 -12.49
C GLU A 823 1.84 42.94 -13.58
N LEU A 824 0.65 42.40 -13.28
CA LEU A 824 -0.48 42.37 -14.21
C LEU A 824 -1.03 43.79 -14.48
N GLY A 825 -1.07 44.67 -13.45
CA GLY A 825 -1.44 46.07 -13.58
C GLY A 825 -0.39 46.96 -14.27
N GLU A 826 0.88 46.53 -14.31
CA GLU A 826 1.94 47.14 -15.12
C GLU A 826 1.82 46.70 -16.59
N ILE A 827 1.56 45.41 -16.85
CA ILE A 827 1.34 44.87 -18.20
C ILE A 827 0.14 45.54 -18.90
N SER A 828 -0.94 45.88 -18.17
CA SER A 828 -2.10 46.57 -18.76
C SER A 828 -1.84 48.02 -19.18
N GLN A 829 -0.71 48.63 -18.80
CA GLN A 829 -0.35 50.01 -19.16
C GLN A 829 0.59 50.09 -20.37
N VAL A 830 1.19 48.98 -20.81
CA VAL A 830 2.09 48.92 -21.98
C VAL A 830 1.25 48.72 -23.25
N GLY A 831 0.63 49.82 -23.71
CA GLY A 831 -0.42 49.83 -24.72
C GLY A 831 0.03 49.85 -26.18
N GLU A 832 0.78 48.84 -26.65
CA GLU A 832 1.11 48.72 -28.09
C GLU A 832 0.20 47.77 -28.88
N LYS A 833 -0.36 46.71 -28.26
CA LYS A 833 -1.44 45.87 -28.84
C LYS A 833 -2.36 45.32 -27.74
N PRO A 834 -3.64 45.73 -27.65
CA PRO A 834 -4.52 45.34 -26.54
C PRO A 834 -4.71 43.82 -26.44
N ASN A 835 -4.99 43.14 -27.55
CA ASN A 835 -5.20 41.68 -27.57
C ASN A 835 -3.96 40.91 -27.08
N ALA A 836 -2.76 41.35 -27.47
CA ALA A 836 -1.50 40.69 -27.09
C ALA A 836 -1.15 40.93 -25.62
N SER A 837 -1.30 42.17 -25.12
CA SER A 837 -1.11 42.49 -23.70
C SER A 837 -2.14 41.75 -22.83
N PHE A 838 -3.39 41.62 -23.30
CA PHE A 838 -4.42 40.82 -22.65
C PHE A 838 -4.06 39.33 -22.61
N ALA A 839 -3.70 38.72 -23.74
CA ALA A 839 -3.29 37.30 -23.82
C ALA A 839 -2.16 36.95 -22.83
N ILE A 840 -1.16 37.83 -22.70
CA ILE A 840 -0.06 37.69 -21.74
C ILE A 840 -0.56 37.77 -20.29
N LEU A 841 -1.47 38.70 -20.00
CA LEU A 841 -2.08 38.90 -18.68
C LEU A 841 -2.94 37.68 -18.29
N MET A 842 -3.75 37.15 -19.22
CA MET A 842 -4.56 35.94 -19.04
C MET A 842 -3.70 34.74 -18.66
N ILE A 843 -2.67 34.43 -19.46
CA ILE A 843 -1.79 33.26 -19.23
C ILE A 843 -0.98 33.40 -17.94
N ARG A 844 -0.37 34.57 -17.69
CA ARG A 844 0.44 34.81 -16.49
C ARG A 844 -0.39 34.68 -15.22
N GLY A 845 -1.64 35.16 -15.24
CA GLY A 845 -2.60 35.01 -14.15
C GLY A 845 -3.05 33.56 -13.93
N LEU A 846 -3.52 32.90 -14.98
CA LEU A 846 -3.99 31.51 -14.92
C LEU A 846 -2.88 30.54 -14.49
N ARG A 847 -1.70 30.62 -15.11
CA ARG A 847 -0.55 29.75 -14.76
C ARG A 847 -0.17 29.91 -13.30
N PHE A 848 -0.16 31.14 -12.78
CA PHE A 848 0.14 31.38 -11.36
C PHE A 848 -0.95 30.80 -10.44
N VAL A 849 -2.24 31.03 -10.71
CA VAL A 849 -3.34 30.47 -9.90
C VAL A 849 -3.30 28.94 -9.89
N LEU A 850 -3.08 28.29 -11.04
CA LEU A 850 -2.95 26.83 -11.14
C LEU A 850 -1.70 26.31 -10.40
N GLN A 851 -0.57 27.01 -10.46
CA GLN A 851 0.62 26.67 -9.67
C GLN A 851 0.35 26.79 -8.14
N GLN A 852 -0.40 27.81 -7.70
CA GLN A 852 -0.82 27.93 -6.30
C GLN A 852 -1.85 26.85 -5.90
N ILE A 853 -2.77 26.46 -6.79
CA ILE A 853 -3.69 25.31 -6.60
C ILE A 853 -2.88 24.02 -6.39
N GLN A 854 -1.89 23.73 -7.23
CA GLN A 854 -1.06 22.53 -7.07
C GLN A 854 -0.21 22.58 -5.80
N ALA A 855 0.35 23.74 -5.43
CA ALA A 855 1.07 23.91 -4.17
C ALA A 855 0.15 23.64 -2.96
N LEU A 856 -1.07 24.18 -2.97
CA LEU A 856 -2.08 23.93 -1.95
C LEU A 856 -2.52 22.46 -1.91
N LYS A 857 -2.70 21.79 -3.06
CA LYS A 857 -2.97 20.34 -3.12
C LYS A 857 -1.85 19.51 -2.50
N ARG A 858 -0.58 19.88 -2.72
CA ARG A 858 0.59 19.26 -2.05
C ARG A 858 0.56 19.49 -0.54
N ASP A 859 0.31 20.71 -0.07
CA ASP A 859 0.21 21.04 1.36
C ASP A 859 -0.99 20.37 2.06
N ILE A 860 -2.16 20.30 1.42
CA ILE A 860 -3.35 19.59 1.92
C ILE A 860 -3.05 18.09 2.01
N SER A 861 -2.39 17.50 0.99
CA SER A 861 -1.98 16.09 1.01
C SER A 861 -0.98 15.82 2.13
N LYS A 862 0.02 16.69 2.28
CA LYS A 862 1.01 16.68 3.37
C LYS A 862 0.35 16.75 4.76
N ALA A 863 -0.66 17.59 4.93
CA ALA A 863 -1.45 17.67 6.16
C ALA A 863 -2.30 16.41 6.40
N ARG A 864 -2.99 15.89 5.37
CA ARG A 864 -3.75 14.63 5.44
C ARG A 864 -2.84 13.46 5.84
N ILE A 865 -1.67 13.34 5.24
CA ILE A 865 -0.67 12.30 5.58
C ILE A 865 -0.22 12.46 7.03
N ARG A 866 0.19 13.65 7.49
CA ARG A 866 0.60 13.90 8.91
C ARG A 866 -0.49 13.55 9.93
N ILE A 867 -1.77 13.63 9.57
CA ILE A 867 -2.90 13.25 10.45
C ILE A 867 -3.03 11.72 10.58
N VAL A 868 -2.75 10.98 9.50
CA VAL A 868 -2.94 9.51 9.42
C VAL A 868 -1.64 8.74 9.74
N GLU A 869 -0.48 9.36 9.54
CA GLU A 869 0.87 8.82 9.82
C GLU A 869 1.00 8.19 11.23
N PRO A 870 0.51 8.79 12.33
CA PRO A 870 0.55 8.16 13.67
C PRO A 870 -0.31 6.89 13.80
N LEU A 871 -1.36 6.73 12.98
CA LEU A 871 -2.20 5.53 12.96
C LEU A 871 -1.53 4.42 12.14
N ILE A 872 -0.88 4.78 11.02
CA ILE A 872 -0.14 3.85 10.16
C ILE A 872 1.14 3.37 10.85
N LYS A 873 1.90 4.25 11.50
CA LYS A 873 3.04 3.90 12.39
C LYS A 873 2.61 3.16 13.66
N GLY A 874 1.31 3.04 13.92
CA GLY A 874 0.72 2.19 14.95
C GLY A 874 0.48 0.74 14.50
N PRO A 875 -0.20 -0.08 15.31
CA PRO A 875 -0.45 -1.48 14.97
C PRO A 875 -1.30 -1.67 13.70
N ALA A 876 -2.10 -0.68 13.31
CA ALA A 876 -2.99 -0.78 12.15
C ALA A 876 -2.24 -0.90 10.81
N GLY A 877 -1.11 -0.20 10.63
CA GLY A 877 -0.27 -0.35 9.44
C GLY A 877 0.42 -1.72 9.38
N LEU A 878 0.88 -2.22 10.54
CA LEU A 878 1.49 -3.55 10.66
C LEU A 878 0.46 -4.66 10.37
N GLU A 879 -0.78 -4.55 10.87
CA GLU A 879 -1.88 -5.47 10.56
C GLU A 879 -2.28 -5.39 9.07
N TYR A 880 -2.28 -4.20 8.46
CA TYR A 880 -2.55 -4.02 7.04
C TYR A 880 -1.51 -4.74 6.17
N LEU A 881 -0.21 -4.50 6.40
CA LEU A 881 0.87 -5.19 5.69
C LEU A 881 0.82 -6.71 5.90
N LYS A 882 0.53 -7.15 7.13
CA LYS A 882 0.41 -8.58 7.47
C LYS A 882 -0.75 -9.26 6.73
N LYS A 883 -1.90 -8.56 6.62
CA LYS A 883 -3.05 -9.03 5.85
C LYS A 883 -2.75 -9.05 4.35
N ALA A 884 -2.14 -8.00 3.81
CA ALA A 884 -1.78 -7.93 2.39
C ALA A 884 -0.75 -9.00 1.99
N PHE A 885 0.25 -9.26 2.85
CA PHE A 885 1.20 -10.35 2.67
C PHE A 885 0.51 -11.73 2.71
N SER A 886 -0.39 -11.97 3.68
CA SER A 886 -1.13 -13.23 3.77
C SER A 886 -2.07 -13.46 2.57
N ASN A 887 -2.66 -12.40 2.00
CA ASN A 887 -3.47 -12.49 0.78
C ASN A 887 -2.66 -12.96 -0.44
N ARG A 888 -1.34 -12.69 -0.50
CA ARG A 888 -0.45 -13.14 -1.58
C ARG A 888 0.18 -14.51 -1.34
N TYR A 889 0.71 -14.74 -0.14
CA TYR A 889 1.58 -15.90 0.15
C TYR A 889 0.95 -16.95 1.09
N GLY A 890 -0.34 -16.81 1.41
CA GLY A 890 -1.09 -17.77 2.23
C GLY A 890 -0.96 -17.53 3.74
N SER A 891 -1.22 -18.58 4.51
CA SER A 891 -1.08 -18.56 5.97
C SER A 891 0.37 -18.79 6.40
N PRO A 892 0.74 -18.54 7.67
CA PRO A 892 2.07 -18.89 8.18
C PRO A 892 2.42 -20.37 8.02
N ALA A 893 1.44 -21.28 8.06
CA ALA A 893 1.65 -22.72 7.88
C ALA A 893 2.09 -23.11 6.45
N ASP A 894 1.80 -22.25 5.46
CA ASP A 894 2.17 -22.46 4.06
C ASP A 894 3.62 -21.99 3.77
N ALA A 895 4.24 -21.24 4.69
CA ALA A 895 5.58 -20.64 4.52
C ALA A 895 6.67 -21.59 4.00
N PRO A 896 6.77 -22.88 4.44
CA PRO A 896 7.81 -23.79 3.97
C PRO A 896 7.72 -24.15 2.48
N THR A 897 6.58 -23.88 1.82
CA THR A 897 6.34 -24.12 0.39
C THR A 897 6.04 -22.84 -0.40
N SER A 898 5.44 -21.81 0.21
CA SER A 898 5.08 -20.56 -0.46
C SER A 898 6.17 -19.48 -0.44
N LEU A 899 7.22 -19.63 0.38
CA LEU A 899 8.31 -18.65 0.55
C LEU A 899 9.71 -19.27 0.33
N PRO A 900 10.01 -19.81 -0.87
CA PRO A 900 11.26 -20.51 -1.13
C PRO A 900 12.53 -19.65 -0.96
N LEU A 901 12.52 -18.38 -1.39
CA LEU A 901 13.71 -17.51 -1.27
C LEU A 901 13.95 -17.09 0.18
N THR A 902 12.89 -16.73 0.92
CA THR A 902 12.97 -16.49 2.37
C THR A 902 13.47 -17.73 3.11
N ARG A 903 13.00 -18.95 2.77
CA ARG A 903 13.50 -20.19 3.38
C ARG A 903 14.98 -20.45 3.06
N GLN A 904 15.40 -20.24 1.81
CA GLN A 904 16.80 -20.36 1.41
C GLN A 904 17.70 -19.37 2.17
N TRP A 905 17.30 -18.10 2.24
CA TRP A 905 18.00 -17.04 2.97
C TRP A 905 18.11 -17.33 4.48
N LEU A 906 17.03 -17.76 5.14
CA LEU A 906 17.09 -18.15 6.54
C LEU A 906 18.00 -19.38 6.77
N SER A 907 18.05 -20.32 5.81
CA SER A 907 18.88 -21.52 5.91
C SER A 907 20.38 -21.23 5.84
N SER A 908 20.82 -20.31 4.98
CA SER A 908 22.24 -19.95 4.87
C SER A 908 22.73 -19.12 6.07
N VAL A 909 21.83 -18.39 6.70
CA VAL A 909 22.13 -17.60 7.92
C VAL A 909 22.21 -18.52 9.14
N ARG A 910 21.24 -19.43 9.32
CA ARG A 910 21.11 -20.34 10.49
C ARG A 910 22.42 -21.02 10.89
N VAL A 911 23.20 -21.52 9.92
CA VAL A 911 24.46 -22.25 10.14
C VAL A 911 25.50 -21.42 10.92
N VAL A 912 25.40 -20.09 10.89
CA VAL A 912 26.38 -19.17 11.48
C VAL A 912 25.77 -18.26 12.57
N VAL A 913 24.45 -18.34 12.84
CA VAL A 913 23.78 -17.47 13.83
C VAL A 913 24.41 -17.57 15.21
N GLU A 914 24.66 -18.80 15.69
CA GLU A 914 25.17 -19.04 17.03
C GLU A 914 26.62 -18.53 17.16
N GLN A 915 27.48 -18.86 16.20
CA GLN A 915 28.86 -18.35 16.13
C GLN A 915 28.91 -16.81 16.12
N GLU A 916 28.15 -16.14 15.25
CA GLU A 916 28.23 -14.68 15.15
C GLU A 916 27.61 -13.95 16.34
N TRP A 917 26.68 -14.60 17.04
CA TRP A 917 26.17 -14.14 18.32
C TRP A 917 27.20 -14.33 19.44
N ASP A 918 27.94 -15.43 19.46
CA ASP A 918 29.04 -15.63 20.41
C ASP A 918 30.20 -14.68 20.19
N GLU A 919 30.68 -14.50 18.96
CA GLU A 919 31.70 -13.49 18.64
C GLU A 919 31.26 -12.06 18.99
N TYR A 920 29.96 -11.76 18.87
CA TYR A 920 29.39 -10.48 19.34
C TYR A 920 29.39 -10.38 20.87
N ARG A 921 29.01 -11.45 21.58
CA ARG A 921 29.08 -11.53 23.06
C ARG A 921 30.51 -11.40 23.58
N GLU A 922 31.48 -12.01 22.90
CA GLU A 922 32.91 -11.87 23.18
C GLU A 922 33.41 -10.44 22.91
N SER A 923 33.01 -9.82 21.78
CA SER A 923 33.35 -8.43 21.49
C SER A 923 32.81 -7.46 22.56
N LEU A 924 31.60 -7.72 23.05
CA LEU A 924 30.94 -6.96 24.11
C LEU A 924 31.51 -7.25 25.51
N SER A 925 32.12 -8.42 25.75
CA SER A 925 32.84 -8.74 26.99
C SER A 925 34.26 -8.15 26.99
N ALA A 926 34.96 -8.18 25.84
CA ALA A 926 36.24 -7.53 25.63
C ALA A 926 36.15 -6.02 25.94
N LEU A 927 35.14 -5.34 25.40
CA LEU A 927 34.84 -3.93 25.67
C LEU A 927 34.62 -3.61 27.16
N LYS A 928 34.13 -4.57 27.96
CA LYS A 928 34.02 -4.44 29.42
C LYS A 928 35.36 -4.68 30.14
N SER A 929 36.23 -5.52 29.59
CA SER A 929 37.57 -5.80 30.13
C SER A 929 38.63 -4.73 29.79
N ASP A 930 38.44 -3.98 28.70
CA ASP A 930 39.31 -2.85 28.29
C ASP A 930 39.34 -1.71 29.34
N VAL A 931 38.39 -1.68 30.27
CA VAL A 931 38.41 -0.81 31.46
C VAL A 931 39.57 -1.16 32.42
N LYS A 932 40.23 -2.32 32.27
CA LYS A 932 41.33 -2.79 33.14
C LYS A 932 42.56 -3.40 32.44
N LEU A 933 42.54 -3.71 31.14
CA LEU A 933 43.67 -4.34 30.42
C LEU A 933 44.24 -3.48 29.28
N SER A 934 45.02 -2.45 29.63
CA SER A 934 45.61 -1.49 28.69
C SER A 934 46.81 -2.02 27.86
N GLN A 935 46.93 -3.34 27.68
CA GLN A 935 48.12 -4.00 27.13
C GLN A 935 47.78 -5.32 26.40
N GLY A 936 47.54 -5.24 25.10
CA GLY A 936 47.22 -6.39 24.22
C GLY A 936 47.53 -6.09 22.75
N PHE A 937 48.12 -7.07 22.04
CA PHE A 937 48.79 -6.89 20.75
C PHE A 937 47.89 -6.56 19.55
N LEU A 938 48.42 -5.76 18.62
CA LEU A 938 47.93 -5.68 17.23
C LEU A 938 48.24 -6.99 16.48
N PRO A 939 47.33 -7.55 15.67
CA PRO A 939 47.62 -8.66 14.77
C PRO A 939 48.73 -8.29 13.75
N THR A 940 49.75 -9.14 13.66
CA THR A 940 51.09 -8.81 13.12
C THR A 940 51.20 -8.66 11.58
N THR A 941 50.10 -8.74 10.83
CA THR A 941 50.13 -8.87 9.36
C THR A 941 50.04 -7.57 8.56
N LEU A 942 49.88 -6.40 9.21
CA LEU A 942 49.96 -5.08 8.55
C LEU A 942 50.79 -4.12 9.40
N ARG A 943 52.11 -4.33 9.42
CA ARG A 943 53.07 -3.39 10.01
C ARG A 943 53.68 -2.51 8.92
N THR A 944 53.09 -1.34 8.68
CA THR A 944 53.81 -0.23 8.07
C THR A 944 55.00 0.16 8.96
N GLY A 945 56.09 0.63 8.36
CA GLY A 945 57.35 0.92 9.02
C GLY A 945 57.37 2.20 9.87
N GLY A 946 56.39 2.39 10.76
CA GLY A 946 56.28 3.58 11.61
C GLY A 946 55.76 3.28 13.02
N SER A 947 56.47 3.75 14.04
CA SER A 947 56.11 3.54 15.45
C SER A 947 55.21 4.65 15.98
N ILE A 948 53.92 4.62 15.65
CA ILE A 948 52.92 5.57 16.17
C ILE A 948 52.81 5.44 17.70
N ARG A 949 53.27 6.46 18.44
CA ARG A 949 52.97 6.60 19.88
C ARG A 949 51.49 6.95 20.06
N LYS A 950 50.85 6.38 21.08
CA LYS A 950 49.45 6.65 21.43
C LYS A 950 49.24 8.16 21.68
N SER A 951 48.34 8.80 20.93
CA SER A 951 47.76 10.08 21.31
C SER A 951 46.86 9.92 22.55
N SER A 952 46.76 10.97 23.36
CA SER A 952 45.91 11.01 24.55
C SER A 952 44.43 11.20 24.18
N LYS A 953 43.54 10.91 25.14
CA LYS A 953 42.08 11.00 24.99
C LYS A 953 41.63 12.26 24.24
N MET A 954 41.08 12.08 23.04
CA MET A 954 40.15 13.06 22.48
C MET A 954 38.90 13.09 23.36
N GLY A 955 38.36 14.28 23.66
CA GLY A 955 37.20 14.41 24.53
C GLY A 955 35.94 13.82 23.91
N SER A 956 35.13 13.10 24.68
CA SER A 956 33.83 12.61 24.21
C SER A 956 32.91 13.78 23.86
N PRO A 957 32.39 13.89 22.62
CA PRO A 957 31.42 14.93 22.29
C PRO A 957 30.11 14.65 23.02
N THR A 958 29.55 15.69 23.67
CA THR A 958 28.27 15.60 24.39
C THR A 958 27.13 15.38 23.40
N PHE A 959 26.64 14.14 23.31
CA PHE A 959 25.62 13.77 22.32
C PHE A 959 24.22 14.19 22.75
N SER A 960 23.51 14.95 21.92
CA SER A 960 22.08 15.22 22.04
C SER A 960 21.29 14.25 21.15
N ALA A 961 20.69 13.22 21.75
CA ALA A 961 19.87 12.24 21.03
C ALA A 961 18.54 12.87 20.58
N THR A 962 18.47 13.31 19.32
CA THR A 962 17.27 13.88 18.69
C THR A 962 16.40 12.86 17.96
N GLY A 963 16.82 11.59 17.90
CA GLY A 963 16.05 10.46 17.40
C GLY A 963 15.53 9.54 18.51
N LYS A 964 14.63 8.61 18.16
CA LYS A 964 14.22 7.53 19.07
C LYS A 964 15.37 6.54 19.29
N GLU A 965 15.47 5.97 20.48
CA GLU A 965 16.41 4.86 20.73
C GLU A 965 15.97 3.61 19.95
N GLN A 966 16.89 3.02 19.19
CA GLN A 966 16.66 1.83 18.35
C GLN A 966 17.05 0.58 19.15
N PRO A 967 16.21 -0.47 19.19
CA PRO A 967 16.31 -1.53 20.18
C PRO A 967 17.54 -2.43 19.98
N GLU A 968 18.26 -2.70 21.07
CA GLU A 968 19.28 -3.75 21.13
C GLU A 968 18.65 -5.13 20.80
N CYS A 969 19.44 -6.02 20.19
CA CYS A 969 19.01 -7.39 19.91
C CYS A 969 19.07 -8.23 21.20
N GLU A 970 17.92 -8.69 21.69
CA GLU A 970 17.84 -9.53 22.91
C GLU A 970 18.28 -11.00 22.68
N GLY A 971 18.69 -11.37 21.47
CA GLY A 971 19.04 -12.74 21.11
C GLY A 971 17.83 -13.64 20.81
N LYS A 972 16.63 -13.06 20.66
CA LYS A 972 15.42 -13.78 20.21
C LYS A 972 15.66 -14.41 18.84
N ARG A 973 15.39 -15.71 18.70
CA ARG A 973 15.71 -16.53 17.50
C ARG A 973 15.36 -15.88 16.17
N VAL A 974 14.14 -15.32 16.04
CA VAL A 974 13.69 -14.65 14.82
C VAL A 974 14.42 -13.33 14.58
N ASP A 975 14.39 -12.40 15.55
CA ASP A 975 15.02 -11.07 15.45
C ASP A 975 16.53 -11.17 15.13
N LEU A 976 17.24 -12.04 15.85
CA LEU A 976 18.66 -12.30 15.63
C LEU A 976 18.94 -12.84 14.22
N THR A 977 18.15 -13.82 13.75
CA THR A 977 18.33 -14.40 12.41
C THR A 977 17.98 -13.40 11.31
N VAL A 978 16.93 -12.59 11.48
CA VAL A 978 16.55 -11.54 10.52
C VAL A 978 17.60 -10.43 10.47
N ARG A 979 18.11 -9.96 11.60
CA ARG A 979 19.18 -8.94 11.67
C ARG A 979 20.47 -9.41 10.99
N LEU A 980 20.96 -10.61 11.34
CA LEU A 980 22.16 -11.19 10.72
C LEU A 980 21.93 -11.50 9.23
N GLY A 981 20.72 -11.95 8.87
CA GLY A 981 20.35 -12.22 7.48
C GLY A 981 20.28 -10.97 6.61
N LEU A 982 19.75 -9.87 7.14
CA LEU A 982 19.74 -8.57 6.45
C LEU A 982 21.17 -8.03 6.29
N LEU A 983 22.00 -8.15 7.34
CA LEU A 983 23.40 -7.75 7.27
C LEU A 983 24.15 -8.53 6.18
N LYS A 984 24.02 -9.85 6.12
CA LYS A 984 24.67 -10.69 5.09
C LYS A 984 24.14 -10.43 3.68
N LEU A 985 22.83 -10.20 3.54
CA LEU A 985 22.17 -9.88 2.28
C LEU A 985 22.70 -8.55 1.69
N VAL A 986 22.84 -7.52 2.52
CA VAL A 986 23.26 -6.17 2.10
C VAL A 986 24.79 -6.01 2.04
N SER A 987 25.55 -6.87 2.72
CA SER A 987 27.02 -6.96 2.60
C SER A 987 27.49 -7.81 1.42
N ALA A 988 26.59 -8.28 0.56
CA ALA A 988 26.93 -9.01 -0.65
C ALA A 988 27.59 -8.11 -1.70
N ILE A 989 28.53 -8.66 -2.47
CA ILE A 989 29.26 -7.92 -3.52
C ILE A 989 28.35 -7.66 -4.74
N GLY A 990 27.50 -8.61 -5.10
CA GLY A 990 26.52 -8.45 -6.18
C GLY A 990 25.34 -7.58 -5.77
N GLY A 991 24.95 -6.63 -6.62
CA GLY A 991 23.81 -5.75 -6.39
C GLY A 991 22.49 -6.52 -6.25
N LEU A 992 21.67 -6.15 -5.26
CA LEU A 992 20.40 -6.83 -4.99
C LEU A 992 19.42 -6.73 -6.18
N THR A 993 18.85 -7.86 -6.60
CA THR A 993 17.83 -7.95 -7.66
C THR A 993 16.51 -8.46 -7.10
N LEU A 994 15.39 -8.16 -7.77
CA LEU A 994 14.07 -8.63 -7.36
C LEU A 994 13.97 -10.17 -7.35
N ASN A 995 14.73 -10.85 -8.20
CA ASN A 995 14.74 -12.30 -8.35
C ASN A 995 15.58 -13.01 -7.27
N THR A 996 16.53 -12.31 -6.64
CA THR A 996 17.38 -12.84 -5.57
C THR A 996 16.94 -12.43 -4.16
N LEU A 997 15.93 -11.56 -4.05
CA LEU A 997 15.47 -10.99 -2.78
C LEU A 997 14.39 -11.87 -2.12
N PRO A 998 14.50 -12.17 -0.81
CA PRO A 998 13.47 -12.87 -0.04
C PRO A 998 12.06 -12.27 -0.23
N GLU A 999 11.03 -13.10 -0.33
CA GLU A 999 9.66 -12.65 -0.63
C GLU A 999 9.12 -11.69 0.44
N THR A 1000 9.54 -11.90 1.69
CA THR A 1000 9.25 -11.04 2.87
C THR A 1000 9.97 -9.69 2.86
N LEU A 1001 10.87 -9.43 1.90
CA LEU A 1001 11.65 -8.20 1.79
C LEU A 1001 11.41 -7.43 0.48
N LYS A 1002 10.54 -7.93 -0.44
CA LYS A 1002 10.29 -7.31 -1.75
C LYS A 1002 9.90 -5.82 -1.70
N LEU A 1003 9.13 -5.40 -0.69
CA LEU A 1003 8.75 -3.98 -0.48
C LEU A 1003 9.94 -3.07 -0.10
N ASN A 1004 11.08 -3.64 0.30
CA ASN A 1004 12.26 -2.93 0.80
C ASN A 1004 13.45 -2.95 -0.18
N LEU A 1005 13.27 -3.37 -1.44
CA LEU A 1005 14.38 -3.48 -2.41
C LEU A 1005 15.17 -2.17 -2.61
N SER A 1006 14.48 -1.04 -2.77
CA SER A 1006 15.09 0.29 -2.94
C SER A 1006 15.92 0.68 -1.70
N ARG A 1007 15.31 0.58 -0.51
CA ARG A 1007 15.93 0.81 0.79
C ARG A 1007 17.18 -0.06 1.00
N LEU A 1008 17.10 -1.36 0.72
CA LEU A 1008 18.23 -2.28 0.88
C LEU A 1008 19.36 -2.02 -0.14
N ARG A 1009 19.03 -1.59 -1.38
CA ARG A 1009 20.03 -1.11 -2.34
C ARG A 1009 20.72 0.18 -1.88
N ALA A 1010 19.98 1.14 -1.31
CA ALA A 1010 20.58 2.36 -0.76
C ALA A 1010 21.55 2.06 0.39
N VAL A 1011 21.21 1.11 1.27
CA VAL A 1011 22.12 0.65 2.32
C VAL A 1011 23.32 -0.12 1.74
N GLN A 1012 23.14 -0.93 0.69
CA GLN A 1012 24.24 -1.61 -0.01
C GLN A 1012 25.23 -0.60 -0.63
N SER A 1013 24.71 0.44 -1.30
CA SER A 1013 25.51 1.55 -1.83
C SER A 1013 26.27 2.27 -0.73
N GLN A 1014 25.62 2.64 0.38
CA GLN A 1014 26.32 3.31 1.49
C GLN A 1014 27.38 2.41 2.16
N LEU A 1015 27.17 1.09 2.27
CA LEU A 1015 28.23 0.16 2.70
C LEU A 1015 29.41 0.13 1.72
N GLN A 1016 29.15 0.13 0.41
CA GLN A 1016 30.19 0.20 -0.62
C GLN A 1016 30.96 1.53 -0.56
N LYS A 1017 30.27 2.67 -0.39
CA LYS A 1017 30.90 3.99 -0.14
C LYS A 1017 31.77 3.95 1.11
N ILE A 1018 31.29 3.39 2.23
CA ILE A 1018 32.07 3.25 3.48
C ILE A 1018 33.32 2.38 3.28
N ILE A 1019 33.25 1.30 2.48
CA ILE A 1019 34.41 0.48 2.12
C ILE A 1019 35.41 1.28 1.27
N VAL A 1020 34.95 1.98 0.22
CA VAL A 1020 35.79 2.83 -0.65
C VAL A 1020 36.47 3.94 0.14
N MET A 1021 35.74 4.64 1.02
CA MET A 1021 36.28 5.65 1.93
C MET A 1021 37.30 5.03 2.89
N SER A 1022 37.04 3.84 3.43
CA SER A 1022 37.99 3.14 4.32
C SER A 1022 39.29 2.75 3.61
N THR A 1023 39.24 2.22 2.38
CA THR A 1023 40.44 1.95 1.57
C THR A 1023 41.17 3.23 1.20
N SER A 1024 40.43 4.31 0.89
CA SER A 1024 40.98 5.61 0.56
C SER A 1024 41.74 6.24 1.74
N MET A 1025 41.16 6.18 2.94
CA MET A 1025 41.81 6.61 4.19
C MET A 1025 43.06 5.79 4.51
N LEU A 1026 43.04 4.47 4.25
CA LEU A 1026 44.21 3.60 4.44
C LEU A 1026 45.36 3.96 3.48
N ILE A 1027 45.06 4.15 2.20
CA ILE A 1027 46.05 4.56 1.18
C ILE A 1027 46.60 5.96 1.49
N LEU A 1028 45.74 6.91 1.86
CA LEU A 1028 46.15 8.26 2.26
C LEU A 1028 47.02 8.26 3.53
N ARG A 1029 46.64 7.51 4.58
CA ARG A 1029 47.51 7.32 5.76
C ARG A 1029 48.85 6.69 5.37
N GLN A 1030 48.87 5.76 4.41
CA GLN A 1030 50.10 5.12 3.94
C GLN A 1030 51.00 6.10 3.18
N THR A 1031 50.47 6.92 2.26
CA THR A 1031 51.27 7.88 1.47
C THR A 1031 51.81 9.04 2.31
N LEU A 1032 50.99 9.60 3.22
CA LEU A 1032 51.43 10.64 4.17
C LEU A 1032 52.61 10.16 5.03
N VAL A 1033 52.60 8.88 5.45
CA VAL A 1033 53.67 8.27 6.25
C VAL A 1033 54.89 7.89 5.39
N SER A 1034 54.71 7.35 4.18
CA SER A 1034 55.85 6.95 3.34
C SER A 1034 56.67 8.13 2.81
N GLU A 1035 56.04 9.30 2.67
CA GLU A 1035 56.68 10.53 2.17
C GLU A 1035 56.99 11.55 3.29
N ASN A 1036 56.75 11.21 4.56
CA ASN A 1036 56.96 12.07 5.73
C ASN A 1036 56.27 13.45 5.65
N LEU A 1037 55.10 13.52 5.00
CA LEU A 1037 54.37 14.76 4.72
C LEU A 1037 53.68 15.37 5.95
N VAL A 1038 53.73 14.69 7.10
CA VAL A 1038 53.01 15.07 8.32
C VAL A 1038 53.92 14.92 9.54
N THR A 1039 54.07 16.01 10.31
CA THR A 1039 54.94 16.07 11.49
C THR A 1039 54.18 15.87 12.81
N SER A 1040 52.87 16.16 12.88
CA SER A 1040 52.05 15.94 14.08
C SER A 1040 50.84 15.01 13.84
N PRO A 1041 50.41 14.21 14.85
CA PRO A 1041 49.21 13.37 14.71
C PRO A 1041 47.92 14.15 14.47
N SER A 1042 47.83 15.38 14.98
CA SER A 1042 46.68 16.29 14.80
C SER A 1042 46.47 16.66 13.34
N ASP A 1043 47.55 16.88 12.59
CA ASP A 1043 47.47 17.30 11.18
C ASP A 1043 47.09 16.11 10.29
N MET A 1044 47.47 14.88 10.68
CA MET A 1044 46.98 13.67 10.00
C MET A 1044 45.46 13.55 10.10
N ASP A 1045 44.89 13.75 11.29
CA ASP A 1045 43.44 13.62 11.49
C ASP A 1045 42.65 14.85 10.95
N SER A 1046 43.26 16.04 10.83
CA SER A 1046 42.64 17.19 10.14
C SER A 1046 42.61 17.02 8.61
N ILE A 1047 43.68 16.52 8.01
CA ILE A 1047 43.73 16.12 6.59
C ILE A 1047 42.68 15.03 6.31
N LEU A 1048 42.59 14.02 7.18
CA LEU A 1048 41.65 12.90 6.99
C LEU A 1048 40.19 13.29 7.21
N THR A 1049 39.86 14.16 8.17
CA THR A 1049 38.49 14.69 8.33
C THR A 1049 38.07 15.55 7.14
N THR A 1050 39.01 16.27 6.51
CA THR A 1050 38.77 17.03 5.28
C THR A 1050 38.55 16.10 4.08
N CYS A 1051 39.42 15.11 3.90
CA CYS A 1051 39.31 14.10 2.85
C CYS A 1051 38.02 13.26 2.97
N VAL A 1052 37.62 12.87 4.19
CA VAL A 1052 36.36 12.15 4.44
C VAL A 1052 35.12 12.97 4.03
N LYS A 1053 35.14 14.30 4.21
CA LYS A 1053 34.07 15.17 3.71
C LYS A 1053 34.07 15.21 2.18
N GLN A 1054 35.21 15.59 1.58
CA GLN A 1054 35.33 15.70 0.12
C GLN A 1054 35.01 14.39 -0.62
N LEU A 1055 35.37 13.23 -0.05
CA LEU A 1055 34.99 11.92 -0.58
C LEU A 1055 33.50 11.60 -0.40
N SER A 1056 32.87 12.03 0.69
CA SER A 1056 31.41 11.91 0.82
C SER A 1056 30.72 12.79 -0.20
N ASP A 1057 31.13 14.05 -0.31
CA ASP A 1057 30.53 15.03 -1.22
C ASP A 1057 30.66 14.57 -2.67
N LEU A 1058 31.81 14.01 -3.08
CA LEU A 1058 32.01 13.38 -4.39
C LEU A 1058 31.10 12.16 -4.58
N LEU A 1059 31.18 11.17 -3.68
CA LEU A 1059 30.46 9.89 -3.82
C LEU A 1059 28.95 10.03 -3.64
N ASP A 1060 28.46 11.09 -2.99
CA ASP A 1060 27.03 11.37 -2.80
C ASP A 1060 26.46 12.38 -3.85
N SER A 1061 27.29 12.95 -4.75
CA SER A 1061 26.84 13.89 -5.82
C SER A 1061 27.06 13.42 -7.27
N VAL A 1062 27.92 12.42 -7.50
CA VAL A 1062 28.18 11.85 -8.84
C VAL A 1062 27.84 10.35 -8.80
N GLU A 1063 27.16 9.84 -9.83
CA GLU A 1063 26.71 8.43 -9.88
C GLU A 1063 27.85 7.47 -10.24
N ASP A 1064 28.54 7.71 -11.36
CA ASP A 1064 29.61 6.84 -11.90
C ASP A 1064 31.02 7.34 -11.52
N VAL A 1065 31.30 7.44 -10.22
CA VAL A 1065 32.62 7.93 -9.75
C VAL A 1065 33.75 6.96 -10.05
N GLY A 1066 34.75 7.42 -10.80
CA GLY A 1066 35.94 6.66 -11.17
C GLY A 1066 37.06 6.65 -10.12
N VAL A 1067 37.88 5.60 -10.15
CA VAL A 1067 39.19 5.55 -9.46
C VAL A 1067 40.04 6.82 -9.64
N PRO A 1068 40.23 7.41 -10.85
CA PRO A 1068 41.03 8.62 -10.99
C PRO A 1068 40.45 9.83 -10.24
N GLU A 1069 39.12 9.95 -10.13
CA GLU A 1069 38.45 11.09 -9.46
C GLU A 1069 38.54 10.96 -7.94
N ILE A 1070 38.41 9.74 -7.42
CA ILE A 1070 38.68 9.41 -6.01
C ILE A 1070 40.13 9.74 -5.68
N VAL A 1071 41.09 9.34 -6.52
CA VAL A 1071 42.52 9.65 -6.32
C VAL A 1071 42.81 11.15 -6.44
N GLU A 1072 42.12 11.85 -7.33
CA GLU A 1072 42.22 13.30 -7.47
C GLU A 1072 41.79 14.00 -6.17
N THR A 1073 40.60 13.68 -5.63
CA THR A 1073 40.14 14.24 -4.35
C THR A 1073 41.07 13.88 -3.18
N ILE A 1074 41.54 12.63 -3.09
CA ILE A 1074 42.53 12.18 -2.10
C ILE A 1074 43.85 12.98 -2.20
N SER A 1075 44.17 13.58 -3.35
CA SER A 1075 45.42 14.32 -3.56
C SER A 1075 45.36 15.80 -3.13
N ARG A 1076 44.16 16.39 -2.97
CA ARG A 1076 43.98 17.85 -2.79
C ARG A 1076 44.37 18.40 -1.41
N PHE A 1077 44.73 17.56 -0.44
CA PHE A 1077 45.32 18.04 0.82
C PHE A 1077 46.65 18.81 0.62
N SER A 1078 47.24 18.70 -0.58
CA SER A 1078 48.55 19.25 -0.92
C SER A 1078 48.52 20.69 -1.48
N GLU A 1079 47.34 21.32 -1.58
CA GLU A 1079 47.14 22.63 -2.24
C GLU A 1079 47.19 23.83 -1.26
N GLY A 1080 47.46 23.58 0.03
CA GLY A 1080 47.30 24.56 1.11
C GLY A 1080 48.56 25.17 1.71
N ASP A 1081 49.76 24.88 1.19
CA ASP A 1081 51.03 25.34 1.77
C ASP A 1081 52.03 25.78 0.67
N ASP A 1082 52.86 26.79 0.97
CA ASP A 1082 53.56 27.64 -0.03
C ASP A 1082 54.84 27.00 -0.60
N HIS A 1083 54.81 25.70 -0.87
CA HIS A 1083 55.91 24.93 -1.45
C HIS A 1083 55.61 24.51 -2.88
N VAL A 1084 56.47 24.93 -3.82
CA VAL A 1084 56.45 24.52 -5.23
C VAL A 1084 56.72 23.02 -5.35
N LEU A 1085 55.65 22.23 -5.25
CA LEU A 1085 55.69 20.80 -5.44
C LEU A 1085 55.82 20.47 -6.92
N ASP A 1086 56.90 19.76 -7.23
CA ASP A 1086 57.20 19.21 -8.54
C ASP A 1086 56.00 18.41 -9.09
N ALA A 1087 55.35 18.97 -10.12
CA ALA A 1087 54.13 18.43 -10.70
C ALA A 1087 54.32 16.99 -11.23
N ALA A 1088 55.54 16.62 -11.65
CA ALA A 1088 55.85 15.25 -12.05
C ALA A 1088 55.78 14.29 -10.86
N LYS A 1089 56.25 14.70 -9.67
CA LYS A 1089 56.14 13.90 -8.43
C LYS A 1089 54.69 13.75 -7.99
N LEU A 1090 53.89 14.81 -8.06
CA LEU A 1090 52.45 14.73 -7.75
C LEU A 1090 51.73 13.77 -8.70
N GLN A 1091 52.03 13.81 -10.00
CA GLN A 1091 51.44 12.91 -10.99
C GLN A 1091 51.87 11.45 -10.79
N VAL A 1092 53.14 11.20 -10.44
CA VAL A 1092 53.62 9.85 -10.06
C VAL A 1092 52.92 9.36 -8.79
N ARG A 1093 52.75 10.20 -7.75
CA ARG A 1093 51.98 9.84 -6.54
C ARG A 1093 50.54 9.48 -6.90
N LYS A 1094 49.87 10.28 -7.73
CA LYS A 1094 48.51 9.99 -8.24
C LYS A 1094 48.45 8.63 -8.94
N GLN A 1095 49.37 8.33 -9.87
CA GLN A 1095 49.39 7.04 -10.56
C GLN A 1095 49.62 5.86 -9.59
N VAL A 1096 50.49 6.02 -8.60
CA VAL A 1096 50.72 4.99 -7.57
C VAL A 1096 49.48 4.78 -6.71
N MET A 1097 48.81 5.85 -6.26
CA MET A 1097 47.55 5.76 -5.50
C MET A 1097 46.42 5.15 -6.33
N ALA A 1098 46.31 5.46 -7.63
CA ALA A 1098 45.35 4.84 -8.53
C ALA A 1098 45.59 3.34 -8.69
N ASN A 1099 46.84 2.92 -8.90
CA ASN A 1099 47.20 1.50 -8.99
C ASN A 1099 46.95 0.76 -7.66
N MET A 1100 47.22 1.40 -6.51
CA MET A 1100 46.93 0.85 -5.20
C MET A 1100 45.43 0.73 -4.93
N LEU A 1101 44.63 1.74 -5.26
CA LEU A 1101 43.18 1.75 -5.04
C LEU A 1101 42.46 0.78 -5.98
N ALA A 1102 42.77 0.81 -7.28
CA ALA A 1102 42.21 -0.11 -8.28
C ALA A 1102 42.51 -1.58 -7.98
N LYS A 1103 43.59 -1.88 -7.26
CA LYS A 1103 43.90 -3.23 -6.76
C LYS A 1103 43.20 -3.53 -5.42
N SER A 1104 43.27 -2.61 -4.46
CA SER A 1104 42.71 -2.77 -3.10
C SER A 1104 41.18 -2.84 -3.05
N LEU A 1105 40.50 -2.47 -4.15
CA LEU A 1105 39.05 -2.60 -4.32
C LEU A 1105 38.62 -3.90 -5.05
N GLN A 1106 39.55 -4.73 -5.51
CA GLN A 1106 39.21 -6.01 -6.15
C GLN A 1106 38.78 -7.02 -5.10
N ALA A 1107 37.67 -7.73 -5.36
CA ALA A 1107 37.05 -8.68 -4.41
C ALA A 1107 37.98 -9.80 -3.90
N VAL A 1108 39.06 -10.10 -4.63
CA VAL A 1108 40.04 -11.14 -4.32
C VAL A 1108 41.25 -10.59 -3.52
N ASP A 1109 41.43 -9.28 -3.43
CA ASP A 1109 42.59 -8.69 -2.75
C ASP A 1109 42.45 -8.79 -1.22
N PRO A 1110 43.51 -9.20 -0.48
CA PRO A 1110 43.46 -9.33 0.98
C PRO A 1110 43.21 -8.01 1.73
N ILE A 1111 43.43 -6.85 1.10
CA ILE A 1111 43.04 -5.54 1.64
C ILE A 1111 41.51 -5.39 1.57
N TYR A 1112 40.89 -5.67 0.43
CA TYR A 1112 39.44 -5.63 0.27
C TYR A 1112 38.75 -6.56 1.28
N VAL A 1113 39.19 -7.82 1.36
CA VAL A 1113 38.62 -8.82 2.29
C VAL A 1113 38.76 -8.37 3.75
N ARG A 1114 39.88 -7.75 4.13
CA ARG A 1114 40.10 -7.25 5.49
C ARG A 1114 39.27 -6.00 5.81
N VAL A 1115 39.15 -5.06 4.88
CA VAL A 1115 38.35 -3.83 5.05
C VAL A 1115 36.87 -4.18 5.12
N SER A 1116 36.33 -4.90 4.13
CA SER A 1116 34.94 -5.33 4.09
C SER A 1116 34.55 -6.15 5.33
N HIS A 1117 35.41 -7.07 5.81
CA HIS A 1117 35.17 -7.81 7.04
C HIS A 1117 35.14 -6.90 8.29
N ASN A 1118 36.04 -5.92 8.44
CA ASN A 1118 35.99 -5.01 9.60
C ASN A 1118 34.82 -4.03 9.53
N VAL A 1119 34.38 -3.60 8.33
CA VAL A 1119 33.14 -2.84 8.14
C VAL A 1119 31.92 -3.71 8.50
N TYR A 1120 31.87 -4.96 8.05
CA TYR A 1120 30.84 -5.94 8.44
C TYR A 1120 30.78 -6.12 9.97
N LEU A 1121 31.93 -6.29 10.64
CA LEU A 1121 31.98 -6.38 12.11
C LEU A 1121 31.49 -5.11 12.80
N ALA A 1122 31.81 -3.92 12.27
CA ALA A 1122 31.32 -2.66 12.80
C ALA A 1122 29.79 -2.59 12.70
N VAL A 1123 29.23 -2.85 11.52
CA VAL A 1123 27.77 -2.83 11.28
C VAL A 1123 27.07 -3.92 12.10
N ARG A 1124 27.67 -5.13 12.26
CA ARG A 1124 27.20 -6.17 13.19
C ARG A 1124 27.11 -5.65 14.62
N GLY A 1125 28.14 -4.92 15.06
CA GLY A 1125 28.19 -4.27 16.37
C GLY A 1125 27.03 -3.30 16.61
N ALA A 1126 26.68 -2.45 15.64
CA ALA A 1126 25.55 -1.54 15.74
C ALA A 1126 24.19 -2.22 15.58
N VAL A 1127 24.01 -3.08 14.56
CA VAL A 1127 22.72 -3.74 14.28
C VAL A 1127 22.27 -4.64 15.45
N LEU A 1128 23.22 -5.28 16.15
CA LEU A 1128 22.94 -6.05 17.37
C LEU A 1128 22.95 -5.18 18.64
N GLY A 1129 23.83 -4.18 18.71
CA GLY A 1129 24.03 -3.31 19.88
C GLY A 1129 23.17 -2.05 19.97
N GLY A 1130 22.22 -1.87 19.05
CA GLY A 1130 21.32 -0.71 18.97
C GLY A 1130 22.03 0.59 18.54
N ASN A 1131 21.28 1.69 18.46
CA ASN A 1131 21.88 3.01 18.17
C ASN A 1131 22.56 3.68 19.39
N GLY A 1132 22.48 3.04 20.57
CA GLY A 1132 23.06 3.53 21.83
C GLY A 1132 24.58 3.37 21.95
N MET A 1133 25.11 3.71 23.13
CA MET A 1133 26.57 3.68 23.41
C MET A 1133 27.24 2.35 23.10
N LYS A 1134 26.59 1.20 23.37
CA LYS A 1134 27.18 -0.12 23.16
C LYS A 1134 27.48 -0.37 21.68
N GLY A 1135 26.48 -0.20 20.82
CA GLY A 1135 26.63 -0.32 19.37
C GLY A 1135 27.67 0.64 18.81
N ARG A 1136 27.63 1.92 19.20
CA ARG A 1136 28.62 2.93 18.79
C ARG A 1136 30.06 2.57 19.20
N GLN A 1137 30.27 2.06 20.40
CA GLN A 1137 31.61 1.63 20.87
C GLN A 1137 32.13 0.38 20.12
N LEU A 1138 31.24 -0.54 19.72
CA LEU A 1138 31.60 -1.69 18.89
C LEU A 1138 31.93 -1.28 17.44
N VAL A 1139 31.19 -0.33 16.86
CA VAL A 1139 31.54 0.30 15.57
C VAL A 1139 32.91 0.96 15.66
N GLU A 1140 33.13 1.82 16.65
CA GLU A 1140 34.36 2.60 16.76
C GLU A 1140 35.58 1.68 16.99
N THR A 1141 35.46 0.66 17.83
CA THR A 1141 36.55 -0.32 18.06
C THR A 1141 36.87 -1.17 16.84
N ALA A 1142 35.89 -1.51 16.01
CA ALA A 1142 36.10 -2.20 14.74
C ALA A 1142 36.74 -1.27 13.69
N LEU A 1143 36.17 -0.08 13.43
CA LEU A 1143 36.69 0.88 12.44
C LEU A 1143 38.08 1.44 12.81
N ARG A 1144 38.39 1.57 14.11
CA ARG A 1144 39.72 2.00 14.59
C ARG A 1144 40.83 1.01 14.17
N ARG A 1145 40.53 -0.27 13.93
CA ARG A 1145 41.48 -1.26 13.36
C ARG A 1145 41.87 -0.94 11.91
N LEU A 1146 41.06 -0.17 11.20
CA LEU A 1146 41.33 0.35 9.85
C LEU A 1146 41.81 1.82 9.85
N GLY A 1147 41.93 2.46 11.02
CA GLY A 1147 42.14 3.91 11.10
C GLY A 1147 40.97 4.76 10.58
N ALA A 1148 39.79 4.14 10.37
CA ALA A 1148 38.61 4.70 9.72
C ALA A 1148 37.50 5.13 10.71
N ALA A 1149 37.86 5.37 11.97
CA ALA A 1149 36.90 5.69 13.04
C ALA A 1149 36.03 6.95 12.77
N LEU A 1150 36.46 7.83 11.86
CA LEU A 1150 35.68 8.98 11.39
C LEU A 1150 34.38 8.58 10.66
N LEU A 1151 34.30 7.35 10.14
CA LEU A 1151 33.10 6.82 9.46
C LEU A 1151 32.09 6.20 10.44
N THR A 1152 32.33 6.31 11.77
CA THR A 1152 31.44 5.76 12.80
C THR A 1152 30.01 6.24 12.63
N ASP A 1153 29.79 7.54 12.40
CA ASP A 1153 28.43 8.07 12.24
C ASP A 1153 27.71 7.47 11.02
N LYS A 1154 28.30 7.50 9.81
CA LYS A 1154 27.72 6.86 8.61
C LYS A 1154 27.39 5.37 8.83
N VAL A 1155 28.22 4.62 9.57
CA VAL A 1155 27.92 3.22 9.93
C VAL A 1155 26.72 3.10 10.87
N MET A 1156 26.54 4.04 11.82
CA MET A 1156 25.35 4.06 12.68
C MET A 1156 24.07 4.38 11.91
N GLU A 1157 24.12 5.20 10.86
CA GLU A 1157 22.95 5.49 10.00
C GLU A 1157 22.54 4.27 9.18
N VAL A 1158 23.52 3.62 8.55
CA VAL A 1158 23.35 2.34 7.85
C VAL A 1158 22.76 1.26 8.76
N ALA A 1159 23.25 1.16 10.00
CA ALA A 1159 22.73 0.22 10.98
C ALA A 1159 21.32 0.56 11.46
N GLU A 1160 20.97 1.84 11.63
CA GLU A 1160 19.62 2.27 12.00
C GLU A 1160 18.59 1.80 10.97
N VAL A 1161 18.85 1.99 9.67
CA VAL A 1161 17.95 1.52 8.61
C VAL A 1161 17.78 0.00 8.66
N LEU A 1162 18.86 -0.76 8.89
CA LEU A 1162 18.80 -2.22 9.02
C LEU A 1162 18.03 -2.68 10.27
N ILE A 1163 18.17 -2.00 11.41
CA ILE A 1163 17.40 -2.29 12.63
C ILE A 1163 15.91 -2.04 12.40
N VAL A 1164 15.54 -0.92 11.77
CA VAL A 1164 14.13 -0.61 11.46
C VAL A 1164 13.54 -1.67 10.53
N VAL A 1165 14.22 -2.04 9.44
CA VAL A 1165 13.76 -3.11 8.54
C VAL A 1165 13.63 -4.45 9.28
N ALA A 1166 14.58 -4.80 10.16
CA ALA A 1166 14.50 -6.02 10.95
C ALA A 1166 13.27 -6.03 11.88
N VAL A 1167 13.05 -4.95 12.63
CA VAL A 1167 11.94 -4.83 13.59
C VAL A 1167 10.58 -4.82 12.89
N VAL A 1168 10.43 -4.06 11.80
CA VAL A 1168 9.19 -4.04 11.01
C VAL A 1168 8.94 -5.40 10.36
N SER A 1169 9.96 -6.01 9.76
CA SER A 1169 9.84 -7.32 9.12
C SER A 1169 9.51 -8.44 10.12
N ALA A 1170 10.08 -8.40 11.33
CA ALA A 1170 9.74 -9.33 12.41
C ALA A 1170 8.29 -9.15 12.90
N ASN A 1171 7.79 -7.92 13.01
CA ASN A 1171 6.40 -7.64 13.41
C ASN A 1171 5.37 -8.09 12.33
N VAL A 1172 5.66 -7.85 11.05
CA VAL A 1172 4.76 -8.19 9.94
C VAL A 1172 4.84 -9.69 9.61
N HIS A 1173 6.05 -10.22 9.41
CA HIS A 1173 6.28 -11.57 8.86
C HIS A 1173 6.73 -12.61 9.91
N GLY A 1174 6.88 -12.24 11.19
CA GLY A 1174 7.46 -13.11 12.23
C GLY A 1174 6.88 -14.52 12.30
N ALA A 1175 5.57 -14.68 12.16
CA ALA A 1175 4.93 -16.01 12.16
C ALA A 1175 5.34 -16.90 10.97
N TRP A 1176 5.56 -16.33 9.79
CA TRP A 1176 6.10 -17.05 8.63
C TRP A 1176 7.59 -17.37 8.82
N TYR A 1177 8.35 -16.48 9.48
CA TYR A 1177 9.74 -16.74 9.84
C TYR A 1177 9.88 -17.85 10.89
N GLU A 1178 9.00 -17.93 11.88
CA GLU A 1178 8.98 -19.04 12.86
C GLU A 1178 8.71 -20.38 12.18
N GLU A 1179 7.68 -20.48 11.34
CA GLU A 1179 7.37 -21.73 10.64
C GLU A 1179 8.47 -22.12 9.63
N ALA A 1180 9.01 -21.16 8.87
CA ALA A 1180 10.15 -21.40 7.99
C ALA A 1180 11.37 -21.91 8.77
N LEU A 1181 11.69 -21.32 9.93
CA LEU A 1181 12.78 -21.75 10.81
C LEU A 1181 12.51 -23.07 11.55
N ASN A 1182 11.25 -23.49 11.69
CA ASN A 1182 10.87 -24.79 12.25
C ASN A 1182 10.90 -25.90 11.18
N SER A 1183 10.75 -25.53 9.89
CA SER A 1183 10.88 -26.44 8.74
C SER A 1183 12.33 -26.69 8.30
N LEU A 1184 13.31 -26.07 8.95
CA LEU A 1184 14.75 -26.17 8.67
C LEU A 1184 15.46 -26.94 9.77
#